data_AF-A0A8J5YBA9-F1
#
_entry.id   AF-A0A8J5YBA9-F1
#
_cell.length_a   1.000
_cell.length_b   1.000
_cell.length_c   1.000
_cell.angle_alpha   90.00
_cell.angle_beta   90.00
_cell.angle_gamma   90.00
#
_symmetry.space_group_name_H-M   'P 1'
#
loop_
_entity.id
_entity.type
_entity.pdbx_description
1 polymer ?
#
loop_
_entity_poly.entity_id
_entity_poly.type
_entity_poly.pdbx_seq_one_letter_code
_entity_poly.pdbx_strand_id
1 'polypeptide(L)'
;MAKTGLMTWLLYSTLFAALLLNSHAANANERKVHIVYMGDRPKGDFSAEATHHSMLTSVLGRSSSAQESLVYSYGNFNAFAAKLTEEEVQKFSEMDGVVRVIPNHILKLHTTRSWDFLGLSQSNVGAQLQGDVVIGLLDTGIWPEHESFNDQGLGAPPSKWKGTCQGANFTCNNKIIGGRYYNSENWYYEGDLKSPRDSEGHGTHTSSTAAGDRVPGASYFGLANGTARGGVPGARIAMYKVCWSFGCGAADILAAFDDAIADGVDIISVSLGSVFPVPYDVDPIAIGAFHAMKYGILTSSSAGNSGPWPYSVSNYAPWTLTVAASTIDRKFVAKAVLGNGQAFTGLSINSFELYGKTYPLIWGGDAANYSAGASQDLSKYCITGSMNSYKVEGKIVFCEVLWDGTGVLLANGMGTIMADDEITDFAFNYPLPATQISTSDGEKILDYIKTTENPIATILLGETLTDYMAPYVVSFSSRGPNPITPDILKPDLTAPGVDILAAWSPIAPPSIDWEDPRSVDYNIISGTSMSCPHASGAAAYVKAAHPDWSPAAVKSALMTTATVVDPNKHEDLEFAYGSGQINPTQAIKPGLVYDANETDYISFLCKQGYNTTTVRLITGDNSSVCSSTLNGRAWDLNYPSFSLAVEDGKQIDGVFTRTVTNVGSANSTYTVQMYSPPEFSISVEPEVLSFSTIGEKKSFTVKVGGGFISQQKITSGAIIWTDESEQYRVRSPVVVYNVLPGYTFFPPQTSKFQKKPTTFHGPTTPSMHHKNRILGRN
;
A
#
# COMPACT_ATOMS: atom_id res chain seq x y z
N MET A 1 32.71 62.41 -10.67
CA MET A 1 32.26 62.68 -9.28
C MET A 1 32.52 61.42 -8.47
N ALA A 2 33.39 61.44 -7.46
CA ALA A 2 33.76 60.24 -6.70
C ALA A 2 34.18 60.60 -5.27
N LYS A 3 33.25 60.47 -4.31
CA LYS A 3 33.54 60.44 -2.85
C LYS A 3 32.38 60.01 -1.94
N THR A 4 31.14 59.99 -2.44
CA THR A 4 29.93 59.61 -1.67
C THR A 4 29.71 58.09 -1.54
N GLY A 5 30.29 57.26 -2.41
CA GLY A 5 30.03 55.80 -2.41
C GLY A 5 30.74 54.97 -1.33
N LEU A 6 31.77 55.50 -0.66
CA LEU A 6 32.59 54.71 0.27
C LEU A 6 31.97 54.60 1.68
N MET A 7 31.20 55.62 2.09
CA MET A 7 30.65 55.72 3.45
C MET A 7 29.39 54.88 3.65
N THR A 8 28.57 54.72 2.60
CA THR A 8 27.42 53.81 2.59
C THR A 8 27.85 52.34 2.59
N TRP A 9 28.98 51.99 1.95
CA TRP A 9 29.45 50.60 1.91
C TRP A 9 29.92 50.08 3.29
N LEU A 10 30.50 50.96 4.12
CA LEU A 10 30.84 50.66 5.52
C LEU A 10 29.60 50.51 6.43
N LEU A 11 28.54 51.28 6.19
CA LEU A 11 27.26 51.12 6.89
C LEU A 11 26.53 49.83 6.49
N TYR A 12 26.53 49.46 5.20
CA TYR A 12 25.93 48.20 4.75
C TYR A 12 26.71 46.97 5.23
N SER A 13 28.04 46.98 5.19
CA SER A 13 28.85 45.84 5.65
C SER A 13 28.75 45.61 7.16
N THR A 14 28.61 46.67 7.97
CA THR A 14 28.35 46.54 9.41
C THR A 14 26.93 46.06 9.71
N LEU A 15 25.91 46.51 8.97
CA LEU A 15 24.54 45.95 9.07
C LEU A 15 24.48 44.47 8.66
N PHE A 16 25.17 44.10 7.59
CA PHE A 16 25.16 42.72 7.07
C PHE A 16 25.88 41.75 8.03
N ALA A 17 26.96 42.18 8.69
CA ALA A 17 27.60 41.43 9.76
C ALA A 17 26.66 41.23 10.98
N ALA A 18 25.90 42.25 11.37
CA ALA A 18 24.92 42.16 12.45
C ALA A 18 23.71 41.25 12.10
N LEU A 19 23.32 41.18 10.82
CA LEU A 19 22.28 40.26 10.34
C LEU A 19 22.78 38.81 10.25
N LEU A 20 24.01 38.58 9.79
CA LEU A 20 24.61 37.23 9.71
C LEU A 20 24.83 36.60 11.09
N LEU A 21 25.14 37.40 12.12
CA LEU A 21 25.22 36.91 13.50
C LEU A 21 23.86 36.49 14.10
N ASN A 22 22.74 36.90 13.49
CA ASN A 22 21.40 36.48 13.91
C ASN A 22 20.81 35.32 13.09
N SER A 23 21.30 35.05 11.86
CA SER A 23 20.73 34.01 11.00
C SER A 23 21.25 32.60 11.31
N HIS A 24 22.46 32.46 11.88
CA HIS A 24 22.99 31.16 12.32
C HIS A 24 22.36 30.60 13.60
N ALA A 25 21.42 31.33 14.23
CA ALA A 25 20.63 30.84 15.37
C ALA A 25 19.29 30.20 14.97
N ALA A 26 18.85 30.33 13.71
CA ALA A 26 17.46 30.06 13.33
C ALA A 26 17.15 28.60 12.96
N ASN A 27 18.06 27.89 12.29
CA ASN A 27 17.75 26.59 11.64
C ASN A 27 18.25 25.34 12.38
N ALA A 28 18.92 25.48 13.53
CA ALA A 28 19.30 24.32 14.37
C ALA A 28 18.12 23.77 15.22
N ASN A 29 16.98 24.47 15.22
CA ASN A 29 15.82 24.21 16.10
C ASN A 29 14.60 23.61 15.39
N GLU A 30 14.68 23.24 14.11
CA GLU A 30 13.56 22.56 13.45
C GLU A 30 13.44 21.12 14.00
N ARG A 31 12.47 20.92 14.90
CA ARG A 31 12.20 19.63 15.54
C ARG A 31 11.34 18.77 14.62
N LYS A 32 11.93 17.71 14.06
CA LYS A 32 11.21 16.70 13.27
C LYS A 32 10.80 15.52 14.15
N VAL A 33 9.69 14.90 13.81
CA VAL A 33 9.12 13.77 14.55
C VAL A 33 9.96 12.54 14.27
N HIS A 34 10.58 12.02 15.32
CA HIS A 34 11.48 10.89 15.25
C HIS A 34 11.11 9.86 16.31
N ILE A 35 11.12 8.57 15.95
CA ILE A 35 10.81 7.46 16.85
C ILE A 35 12.09 6.97 17.52
N VAL A 36 12.25 7.23 18.82
CA VAL A 36 13.33 6.68 19.66
C VAL A 36 12.89 5.31 20.17
N TYR A 37 13.39 4.27 19.52
CA TYR A 37 13.06 2.87 19.80
C TYR A 37 14.08 2.24 20.76
N MET A 38 13.61 1.50 21.78
CA MET A 38 14.43 0.92 22.86
C MET A 38 14.06 -0.56 23.15
N GLY A 39 13.42 -1.26 22.20
CA GLY A 39 13.02 -2.67 22.33
C GLY A 39 11.65 -2.89 22.98
N ASP A 40 11.46 -4.02 23.67
CA ASP A 40 10.26 -4.32 24.49
C ASP A 40 10.41 -3.81 25.93
N ARG A 41 9.28 -3.76 26.62
CA ARG A 41 9.09 -3.34 28.00
C ARG A 41 9.95 -4.13 29.02
N PRO A 42 10.80 -3.44 29.81
CA PRO A 42 11.48 -4.03 30.96
C PRO A 42 10.52 -4.71 31.96
N LYS A 43 10.95 -5.86 32.50
CA LYS A 43 10.10 -6.74 33.33
C LYS A 43 10.26 -6.41 34.82
N GLY A 44 9.15 -6.08 35.49
CA GLY A 44 9.09 -5.61 36.89
C GLY A 44 8.10 -4.45 37.04
N ASP A 45 8.20 -3.68 38.12
CA ASP A 45 7.48 -2.40 38.28
C ASP A 45 8.07 -1.33 37.34
N PHE A 46 7.73 -1.42 36.06
CA PHE A 46 8.17 -0.51 35.01
C PHE A 46 7.03 0.39 34.53
N SER A 47 7.19 1.70 34.77
CA SER A 47 6.41 2.76 34.14
C SER A 47 7.16 3.29 32.92
N ALA A 48 6.64 2.98 31.73
CA ALA A 48 7.16 3.47 30.46
C ALA A 48 7.13 5.00 30.41
N GLU A 49 5.97 5.60 30.72
CA GLU A 49 5.75 7.04 30.69
C GLU A 49 6.73 7.81 31.59
N ALA A 50 6.95 7.36 32.83
CA ALA A 50 7.93 7.98 33.72
C ALA A 50 9.37 7.81 33.23
N THR A 51 9.71 6.65 32.64
CA THR A 51 11.06 6.37 32.11
C THR A 51 11.36 7.22 30.87
N HIS A 52 10.44 7.23 29.90
CA HIS A 52 10.56 8.01 28.67
C HIS A 52 10.63 9.50 28.97
N HIS A 53 9.78 9.99 29.89
CA HIS A 53 9.84 11.36 30.36
C HIS A 53 11.17 11.67 31.06
N SER A 54 11.76 10.74 31.81
CA SER A 54 13.08 10.90 32.44
C SER A 54 14.22 10.95 31.41
N MET A 55 14.17 10.11 30.36
CA MET A 55 15.17 10.09 29.28
C MET A 55 15.08 11.35 28.40
N LEU A 56 13.86 11.82 28.10
CA LEU A 56 13.66 13.13 27.49
C LEU A 56 14.13 14.27 28.39
N THR A 57 13.94 14.17 29.71
CA THR A 57 14.44 15.19 30.66
C THR A 57 15.97 15.22 30.72
N SER A 58 16.67 14.10 30.52
CA SER A 58 18.14 14.07 30.52
C SER A 58 18.75 14.65 29.24
N VAL A 59 18.14 14.42 28.07
CA VAL A 59 18.62 14.98 26.78
C VAL A 59 18.21 16.44 26.58
N LEU A 60 16.99 16.82 26.98
CA LEU A 60 16.44 18.18 26.83
C LEU A 60 16.75 19.08 28.03
N GLY A 61 17.29 18.52 29.11
CA GLY A 61 17.70 19.24 30.33
C GLY A 61 16.57 19.82 31.18
N ARG A 62 15.30 19.69 30.77
CA ARG A 62 14.12 20.21 31.48
C ARG A 62 12.91 19.30 31.35
N SER A 63 12.21 19.13 32.47
CA SER A 63 10.97 18.34 32.57
C SER A 63 9.85 18.89 31.69
N SER A 64 9.62 20.21 31.65
CA SER A 64 8.59 20.80 30.77
C SER A 64 8.86 20.53 29.29
N SER A 65 10.11 20.70 28.84
CA SER A 65 10.49 20.49 27.44
C SER A 65 10.46 19.01 27.06
N ALA A 66 10.68 18.09 28.00
CA ALA A 66 10.40 16.67 27.80
C ALA A 66 8.91 16.41 27.54
N GLN A 67 8.02 17.00 28.34
CA GLN A 67 6.57 16.88 28.18
C GLN A 67 6.05 17.54 26.88
N GLU A 68 6.66 18.64 26.44
CA GLU A 68 6.34 19.34 25.18
C GLU A 68 6.89 18.64 23.93
N SER A 69 7.99 17.90 24.06
CA SER A 69 8.65 17.22 22.93
C SER A 69 8.21 15.76 22.78
N LEU A 70 7.75 15.12 23.85
CA LEU A 70 7.16 13.78 23.82
C LEU A 70 5.87 13.83 22.98
N VAL A 71 5.87 13.16 21.82
CA VAL A 71 4.65 12.95 21.06
C VAL A 71 3.94 11.72 21.63
N TYR A 72 4.62 10.57 21.71
CA TYR A 72 4.08 9.30 22.22
C TYR A 72 5.05 8.63 23.17
N SER A 73 4.55 8.15 24.31
CA SER A 73 5.22 7.14 25.13
C SER A 73 4.52 5.80 24.93
N TYR A 74 5.16 4.83 24.27
CA TYR A 74 4.53 3.53 24.02
C TYR A 74 4.58 2.65 25.29
N GLY A 75 3.49 1.93 25.59
CA GLY A 75 3.35 1.20 26.87
C GLY A 75 3.62 -0.31 26.80
N ASN A 76 3.44 -0.91 25.63
CA ASN A 76 3.52 -2.36 25.41
C ASN A 76 4.81 -2.79 24.71
N PHE A 77 5.66 -1.84 24.35
CA PHE A 77 7.07 -1.98 23.99
C PHE A 77 7.79 -0.69 24.43
N ASN A 78 9.10 -0.77 24.67
CA ASN A 78 9.90 0.31 25.24
C ASN A 78 10.37 1.27 24.13
N ALA A 79 9.63 2.36 23.93
CA ALA A 79 9.96 3.37 22.93
C ALA A 79 9.16 4.66 23.14
N PHE A 80 9.60 5.75 22.51
CA PHE A 80 8.80 6.98 22.39
C PHE A 80 8.99 7.67 21.04
N ALA A 81 7.96 8.32 20.52
CA ALA A 81 8.13 9.31 19.45
C ALA A 81 8.31 10.69 20.06
N ALA A 82 9.27 11.47 19.56
CA ALA A 82 9.54 12.81 20.04
C ALA A 82 9.84 13.79 18.88
N LYS A 83 9.49 15.06 19.10
CA LYS A 83 9.87 16.20 18.25
C LYS A 83 11.29 16.61 18.62
N LEU A 84 12.27 16.05 17.90
CA LEU A 84 13.70 16.18 18.19
C LEU A 84 14.40 17.01 17.12
N THR A 85 15.38 17.83 17.53
CA THR A 85 16.37 18.38 16.60
C THR A 85 17.40 17.31 16.22
N GLU A 86 18.15 17.50 15.15
CA GLU A 86 19.19 16.52 14.74
C GLU A 86 20.27 16.32 15.82
N GLU A 87 20.59 17.34 16.63
CA GLU A 87 21.49 17.15 17.79
C GLU A 87 20.89 16.26 18.89
N GLU A 88 19.57 16.23 19.02
CA GLU A 88 18.88 15.42 20.02
C GLU A 88 18.63 14.00 19.51
N VAL A 89 18.35 13.85 18.21
CA VAL A 89 18.41 12.57 17.48
C VAL A 89 19.79 11.94 17.64
N GLN A 90 20.86 12.69 17.48
CA GLN A 90 22.24 12.23 17.70
C GLN A 90 22.45 11.76 19.15
N LYS A 91 22.07 12.58 20.15
CA LYS A 91 22.20 12.24 21.58
C LYS A 91 21.43 10.98 21.97
N PHE A 92 20.23 10.76 21.42
CA PHE A 92 19.48 9.52 21.65
C PHE A 92 20.08 8.32 20.91
N SER A 93 20.56 8.50 19.68
CA SER A 93 21.22 7.45 18.90
C SER A 93 22.54 6.95 19.51
N GLU A 94 23.12 7.72 20.44
CA GLU A 94 24.35 7.40 21.18
C GLU A 94 24.09 6.94 22.63
N MET A 95 22.83 6.81 23.07
CA MET A 95 22.46 6.50 24.45
C MET A 95 22.31 4.99 24.70
N ASP A 96 23.02 4.47 25.71
CA ASP A 96 22.89 3.06 26.15
C ASP A 96 21.42 2.71 26.46
N GLY A 97 20.92 1.67 25.80
CA GLY A 97 19.52 1.23 25.88
C GLY A 97 18.64 1.70 24.71
N VAL A 98 19.08 2.68 23.91
CA VAL A 98 18.42 3.05 22.64
C VAL A 98 18.89 2.12 21.53
N VAL A 99 17.92 1.61 20.76
CA VAL A 99 18.13 0.73 19.60
C VAL A 99 18.24 1.56 18.31
N ARG A 100 17.35 2.54 18.10
CA ARG A 100 17.38 3.40 16.90
C ARG A 100 16.55 4.68 17.03
N VAL A 101 16.80 5.65 16.14
CA VAL A 101 15.97 6.85 15.91
C VAL A 101 15.53 6.92 14.42
N ILE A 102 14.24 7.15 14.11
CA ILE A 102 13.60 6.81 12.79
C ILE A 102 12.61 7.90 12.25
N PRO A 103 12.57 8.22 10.93
CA PRO A 103 11.61 9.14 10.24
C PRO A 103 10.35 8.46 9.56
N ASN A 104 9.51 9.17 8.76
CA ASN A 104 8.05 8.86 8.51
C ASN A 104 7.47 9.08 7.04
N HIS A 105 6.64 8.15 6.44
CA HIS A 105 6.14 8.10 5.00
C HIS A 105 4.75 7.29 4.73
N ILE A 106 3.99 7.30 3.55
CA ILE A 106 2.44 7.08 3.38
C ILE A 106 1.79 6.40 2.03
N LEU A 107 0.53 5.76 1.96
CA LEU A 107 -0.30 5.12 0.77
C LEU A 107 -1.94 4.93 0.82
N LYS A 108 -2.74 4.34 -0.19
CA LYS A 108 -4.31 4.22 -0.39
C LYS A 108 -5.03 3.15 -1.42
N LEU A 109 -6.42 2.80 -1.51
CA LEU A 109 -7.49 2.25 -2.58
C LEU A 109 -8.71 1.23 -2.08
N HIS A 110 -10.02 0.74 -2.45
CA HIS A 110 -11.30 0.55 -3.39
C HIS A 110 -12.00 -0.84 -3.95
N THR A 111 -13.30 -0.93 -4.51
CA THR A 111 -14.18 -2.10 -5.14
C THR A 111 -15.49 -1.95 -6.08
N THR A 112 -15.81 -2.90 -7.02
CA THR A 112 -17.20 -3.32 -7.52
C THR A 112 -17.25 -4.64 -8.35
N ARG A 113 -16.91 -4.60 -9.65
CA ARG A 113 -17.06 -5.72 -10.64
C ARG A 113 -16.22 -6.94 -10.26
N SER A 114 -15.15 -6.66 -9.54
CA SER A 114 -14.13 -7.57 -9.05
C SER A 114 -14.65 -8.82 -8.34
N TRP A 115 -15.73 -8.76 -7.55
CA TRP A 115 -16.20 -9.93 -6.80
C TRP A 115 -16.81 -11.02 -7.70
N ASP A 116 -17.58 -10.62 -8.71
CA ASP A 116 -18.11 -11.56 -9.70
C ASP A 116 -16.99 -12.06 -10.64
N PHE A 117 -16.02 -11.21 -10.97
CA PHE A 117 -14.79 -11.59 -11.70
C PHE A 117 -13.94 -12.63 -10.94
N LEU A 118 -13.91 -12.56 -9.60
CA LEU A 118 -13.29 -13.58 -8.72
C LEU A 118 -14.15 -14.85 -8.54
N GLY A 119 -15.28 -15.00 -9.24
CA GLY A 119 -16.20 -16.14 -9.12
C GLY A 119 -16.98 -16.21 -7.80
N LEU A 120 -16.78 -15.23 -6.90
CA LEU A 120 -17.54 -15.07 -5.67
C LEU A 120 -18.83 -14.30 -5.98
N SER A 121 -19.75 -14.93 -6.70
CA SER A 121 -21.02 -14.32 -7.06
C SER A 121 -21.95 -14.11 -5.86
N GLN A 122 -22.97 -13.27 -6.03
CA GLN A 122 -23.98 -12.99 -4.99
C GLN A 122 -24.69 -14.26 -4.47
N SER A 123 -24.88 -15.28 -5.32
CA SER A 123 -25.50 -16.56 -4.95
C SER A 123 -24.61 -17.49 -4.12
N ASN A 124 -23.29 -17.29 -4.18
CA ASN A 124 -22.31 -18.25 -3.67
C ASN A 124 -21.85 -17.92 -2.24
N VAL A 125 -22.12 -16.71 -1.74
CA VAL A 125 -21.88 -16.33 -0.34
C VAL A 125 -23.01 -16.88 0.54
N GLY A 126 -22.80 -18.10 1.05
CA GLY A 126 -23.79 -18.81 1.86
C GLY A 126 -24.30 -17.99 3.07
N ALA A 127 -25.60 -18.09 3.35
CA ALA A 127 -26.25 -17.38 4.46
C ALA A 127 -25.68 -17.73 5.85
N GLN A 128 -25.05 -18.89 6.00
CA GLN A 128 -24.45 -19.37 7.24
C GLN A 128 -23.06 -18.77 7.55
N LEU A 129 -22.48 -17.97 6.65
CA LEU A 129 -21.14 -17.35 6.79
C LEU A 129 -21.23 -15.84 7.08
N GLN A 130 -22.26 -15.42 7.80
CA GLN A 130 -22.63 -14.02 8.01
C GLN A 130 -22.91 -13.76 9.50
N GLY A 131 -22.43 -12.64 10.04
CA GLY A 131 -22.75 -12.17 11.40
C GLY A 131 -21.58 -12.08 12.38
N ASP A 132 -20.61 -13.00 12.38
CA ASP A 132 -19.69 -13.18 13.52
C ASP A 132 -18.22 -12.79 13.30
N VAL A 133 -17.81 -12.54 12.05
CA VAL A 133 -16.46 -12.07 11.72
C VAL A 133 -16.39 -10.54 11.75
N VAL A 134 -15.39 -10.00 12.43
CA VAL A 134 -15.11 -8.57 12.56
C VAL A 134 -13.81 -8.25 11.82
N ILE A 135 -13.88 -7.32 10.85
CA ILE A 135 -12.72 -6.80 10.14
C ILE A 135 -12.35 -5.44 10.73
N GLY A 136 -11.13 -5.33 11.27
CA GLY A 136 -10.52 -4.05 11.62
C GLY A 136 -9.88 -3.40 10.40
N LEU A 137 -10.10 -2.11 10.18
CA LEU A 137 -9.43 -1.33 9.13
C LEU A 137 -8.66 -0.16 9.75
N LEU A 138 -7.36 -0.06 9.41
CA LEU A 138 -6.48 1.04 9.84
C LEU A 138 -6.33 2.03 8.67
N ASP A 139 -7.01 3.19 8.76
CA ASP A 139 -7.31 3.98 7.57
C ASP A 139 -7.58 5.50 7.81
N THR A 140 -8.16 6.23 6.85
CA THR A 140 -8.58 7.65 6.93
C THR A 140 -9.91 7.88 7.67
N GLY A 141 -10.52 6.80 8.18
CA GLY A 141 -11.85 6.81 8.78
C GLY A 141 -12.90 6.16 7.89
N ILE A 142 -14.17 6.29 8.26
CA ILE A 142 -15.31 5.77 7.51
C ILE A 142 -16.45 6.79 7.48
N TRP A 143 -17.25 6.85 6.42
CA TRP A 143 -18.48 7.65 6.38
C TRP A 143 -19.69 6.78 6.77
N PRO A 144 -20.18 6.81 8.04
CA PRO A 144 -21.07 5.78 8.55
C PRO A 144 -22.51 5.83 8.00
N GLU A 145 -22.95 6.98 7.47
CA GLU A 145 -24.29 7.13 6.87
C GLU A 145 -24.38 6.57 5.43
N HIS A 146 -23.28 6.11 4.84
CA HIS A 146 -23.29 5.60 3.47
C HIS A 146 -24.00 4.24 3.38
N GLU A 147 -24.80 4.02 2.32
CA GLU A 147 -25.72 2.87 2.21
C GLU A 147 -25.02 1.49 2.30
N SER A 148 -23.79 1.38 1.80
CA SER A 148 -22.96 0.16 1.96
C SER A 148 -22.62 -0.19 3.42
N PHE A 149 -22.98 0.64 4.41
CA PHE A 149 -22.87 0.35 5.84
C PHE A 149 -24.22 0.31 6.57
N ASN A 150 -25.31 0.15 5.83
CA ASN A 150 -26.61 -0.25 6.37
C ASN A 150 -26.46 -1.56 7.18
N ASP A 151 -27.23 -1.69 8.26
CA ASP A 151 -27.20 -2.83 9.18
C ASP A 151 -28.50 -3.64 9.22
N GLN A 152 -29.45 -3.32 8.33
CA GLN A 152 -30.68 -4.10 8.15
C GLN A 152 -30.39 -5.60 7.92
N GLY A 153 -31.00 -6.45 8.74
CA GLY A 153 -30.80 -7.90 8.70
C GLY A 153 -29.62 -8.42 9.53
N LEU A 154 -28.76 -7.54 10.08
CA LEU A 154 -27.74 -7.93 11.06
C LEU A 154 -28.33 -7.94 12.48
N GLY A 155 -28.01 -8.98 13.25
CA GLY A 155 -28.27 -9.01 14.69
C GLY A 155 -27.29 -8.12 15.46
N ALA A 156 -27.37 -8.14 16.79
CA ALA A 156 -26.43 -7.42 17.67
C ALA A 156 -24.94 -7.76 17.36
N PRO A 157 -23.98 -6.90 17.75
CA PRO A 157 -22.55 -7.20 17.61
C PRO A 157 -22.15 -8.52 18.31
N PRO A 158 -21.16 -9.27 17.80
CA PRO A 158 -20.75 -10.55 18.39
C PRO A 158 -20.29 -10.39 19.84
N SER A 159 -20.66 -11.33 20.73
CA SER A 159 -20.41 -11.21 22.18
C SER A 159 -18.93 -11.23 22.61
N LYS A 160 -18.01 -11.52 21.69
CA LYS A 160 -16.55 -11.38 21.86
C LYS A 160 -16.06 -9.93 21.76
N TRP A 161 -16.84 -9.06 21.12
CA TRP A 161 -16.50 -7.68 20.80
C TRP A 161 -16.46 -6.80 22.05
N LYS A 162 -15.37 -6.06 22.22
CA LYS A 162 -15.16 -5.14 23.36
C LYS A 162 -14.99 -3.68 22.94
N GLY A 163 -14.99 -3.43 21.64
CA GLY A 163 -14.66 -2.12 21.08
C GLY A 163 -15.71 -1.05 21.27
N THR A 164 -15.25 0.18 21.05
CA THR A 164 -15.98 1.40 21.39
C THR A 164 -16.30 2.25 20.17
N CYS A 165 -17.28 3.14 20.32
CA CYS A 165 -17.62 4.16 19.34
C CYS A 165 -17.23 5.54 19.88
N GLN A 166 -16.34 6.25 19.19
CA GLN A 166 -15.71 7.48 19.69
C GLN A 166 -16.27 8.73 18.99
N GLY A 167 -16.76 9.68 19.78
CA GLY A 167 -17.16 11.02 19.34
C GLY A 167 -18.67 11.26 19.24
N ALA A 168 -19.07 12.53 19.23
CA ALA A 168 -20.49 12.93 19.26
C ALA A 168 -21.15 12.98 17.86
N ASN A 169 -20.36 13.17 16.80
CA ASN A 169 -20.84 13.28 15.41
C ASN A 169 -20.50 12.02 14.58
N PHE A 170 -20.37 10.88 15.24
CA PHE A 170 -20.11 9.57 14.65
C PHE A 170 -20.91 8.53 15.44
N THR A 171 -21.72 7.71 14.77
CA THR A 171 -22.61 6.74 15.43
C THR A 171 -22.40 5.37 14.82
N CYS A 172 -22.12 4.40 15.68
CA CYS A 172 -21.98 2.99 15.32
C CYS A 172 -23.37 2.33 15.27
N ASN A 173 -23.50 1.33 14.40
CA ASN A 173 -24.71 0.52 14.23
C ASN A 173 -24.33 -0.97 14.31
N ASN A 174 -25.20 -1.90 13.88
CA ASN A 174 -24.85 -3.32 13.88
C ASN A 174 -23.89 -3.70 12.74
N LYS A 175 -23.54 -2.77 11.84
CA LYS A 175 -22.62 -2.98 10.72
C LYS A 175 -21.22 -2.46 11.03
N ILE A 176 -21.11 -1.16 11.32
CA ILE A 176 -19.93 -0.51 11.88
C ILE A 176 -20.07 -0.59 13.40
N ILE A 177 -19.46 -1.60 14.01
CA ILE A 177 -19.59 -1.90 15.45
C ILE A 177 -18.53 -1.19 16.31
N GLY A 178 -17.52 -0.59 15.67
CA GLY A 178 -16.44 0.15 16.30
C GLY A 178 -15.97 1.31 15.44
N GLY A 179 -15.57 2.40 16.11
CA GLY A 179 -14.98 3.57 15.46
C GLY A 179 -14.10 4.31 16.44
N ARG A 180 -12.78 4.26 16.23
CA ARG A 180 -11.77 5.03 16.97
C ARG A 180 -10.94 5.90 16.03
N TYR A 181 -10.32 6.95 16.56
CA TYR A 181 -9.37 7.80 15.83
C TYR A 181 -8.15 8.18 16.66
N TYR A 182 -7.02 8.26 15.99
CA TYR A 182 -5.69 8.41 16.54
C TYR A 182 -4.99 9.52 15.74
N ASN A 183 -4.55 10.58 16.40
CA ASN A 183 -3.82 11.69 15.76
C ASN A 183 -2.69 12.12 16.67
N SER A 184 -1.50 11.64 16.35
CA SER A 184 -0.34 11.77 17.20
C SER A 184 0.18 13.19 17.32
N GLU A 185 0.11 13.92 16.21
CA GLU A 185 0.60 15.28 16.13
C GLU A 185 -0.30 16.31 16.84
N ASN A 186 -1.53 15.90 17.20
CA ASN A 186 -2.66 16.78 17.58
C ASN A 186 -2.88 17.93 16.57
N TRP A 187 -2.49 17.68 15.32
CA TRP A 187 -2.50 18.65 14.21
C TRP A 187 -3.42 18.13 13.11
N TYR A 188 -4.15 19.06 12.50
CA TYR A 188 -5.27 18.84 11.61
C TYR A 188 -5.23 19.95 10.57
N TYR A 189 -5.43 19.62 9.29
CA TYR A 189 -5.57 20.61 8.23
C TYR A 189 -7.01 21.16 8.15
N GLU A 190 -7.20 22.19 7.32
CA GLU A 190 -8.53 22.72 6.98
C GLU A 190 -9.29 21.64 6.20
N GLY A 191 -10.27 20.99 6.84
CA GLY A 191 -11.01 19.82 6.32
C GLY A 191 -10.93 18.55 7.19
N ASP A 192 -9.89 18.39 8.01
CA ASP A 192 -9.70 17.19 8.84
C ASP A 192 -10.75 17.09 9.97
N LEU A 193 -11.52 15.99 9.99
CA LEU A 193 -12.58 15.78 10.99
C LEU A 193 -12.09 14.98 12.20
N LYS A 194 -12.11 15.60 13.39
CA LYS A 194 -11.67 15.05 14.69
C LYS A 194 -12.61 13.97 15.26
N SER A 195 -12.75 12.88 14.53
CA SER A 195 -13.62 11.74 14.79
C SER A 195 -13.20 10.56 13.89
N PRO A 196 -13.76 9.35 14.04
CA PRO A 196 -13.53 8.24 13.11
C PRO A 196 -14.13 8.48 11.70
N ARG A 197 -14.76 9.64 11.48
CA ARG A 197 -15.37 10.04 10.21
C ARG A 197 -14.32 10.27 9.13
N ASP A 198 -14.60 9.74 7.94
CA ASP A 198 -13.76 9.94 6.76
C ASP A 198 -13.97 11.33 6.14
N SER A 199 -12.88 12.07 5.99
CA SER A 199 -12.81 13.37 5.30
C SER A 199 -12.03 13.29 3.99
N GLU A 200 -11.65 12.09 3.57
CA GLU A 200 -10.73 11.82 2.45
C GLU A 200 -11.32 10.83 1.44
N GLY A 201 -12.20 9.93 1.90
CA GLY A 201 -12.93 8.94 1.09
C GLY A 201 -12.24 7.58 1.01
N HIS A 202 -10.91 7.52 1.19
CA HIS A 202 -10.13 6.30 1.07
C HIS A 202 -10.56 5.17 2.04
N GLY A 203 -10.74 5.47 3.33
CA GLY A 203 -11.14 4.45 4.32
C GLY A 203 -12.60 4.01 4.21
N THR A 204 -13.46 4.88 3.66
CA THR A 204 -14.81 4.52 3.20
C THR A 204 -14.73 3.55 2.02
N HIS A 205 -13.77 3.77 1.11
CA HIS A 205 -13.45 2.90 -0.02
C HIS A 205 -12.96 1.52 0.41
N THR A 206 -11.98 1.43 1.31
CA THR A 206 -11.44 0.14 1.81
C THR A 206 -12.46 -0.64 2.63
N SER A 207 -13.24 0.04 3.48
CA SER A 207 -14.25 -0.59 4.32
C SER A 207 -15.39 -1.21 3.51
N SER A 208 -15.86 -0.49 2.50
CA SER A 208 -16.87 -1.02 1.58
C SER A 208 -16.32 -2.14 0.69
N THR A 209 -15.02 -2.16 0.41
CA THR A 209 -14.34 -3.30 -0.23
C THR A 209 -14.30 -4.57 0.59
N ALA A 210 -13.84 -4.48 1.84
CA ALA A 210 -13.73 -5.68 2.66
C ALA A 210 -15.12 -6.26 2.95
N ALA A 211 -16.07 -5.39 3.34
CA ALA A 211 -17.33 -5.81 3.93
C ALA A 211 -18.54 -4.91 3.62
N GLY A 212 -18.56 -4.08 2.59
CA GLY A 212 -19.77 -3.31 2.23
C GLY A 212 -20.98 -4.22 1.97
N ASP A 213 -22.18 -3.82 2.39
CA ASP A 213 -23.41 -4.51 2.00
C ASP A 213 -23.83 -4.20 0.55
N ARG A 214 -24.82 -4.93 0.06
CA ARG A 214 -25.29 -4.98 -1.33
C ARG A 214 -26.15 -3.76 -1.67
N VAL A 215 -25.57 -2.78 -2.36
CA VAL A 215 -26.29 -1.58 -2.82
C VAL A 215 -26.54 -1.65 -4.33
N PRO A 216 -27.80 -1.81 -4.78
CA PRO A 216 -28.15 -1.86 -6.21
C PRO A 216 -28.21 -0.46 -6.83
N GLY A 217 -27.75 -0.31 -8.07
CA GLY A 217 -27.71 0.98 -8.79
C GLY A 217 -26.45 1.82 -8.51
N ALA A 218 -25.53 1.32 -7.68
CA ALA A 218 -24.26 1.96 -7.38
C ALA A 218 -23.44 2.20 -8.66
N SER A 219 -23.07 3.45 -8.90
CA SER A 219 -22.37 3.90 -10.12
C SER A 219 -21.61 5.21 -9.88
N TYR A 220 -20.60 5.49 -10.72
CA TYR A 220 -19.94 6.80 -10.77
C TYR A 220 -20.53 7.59 -11.94
N PHE A 221 -21.53 8.45 -11.67
CA PHE A 221 -22.31 9.14 -12.71
C PHE A 221 -22.85 8.19 -13.80
N GLY A 222 -23.34 7.00 -13.42
CA GLY A 222 -23.80 5.97 -14.35
C GLY A 222 -22.70 5.06 -14.91
N LEU A 223 -21.42 5.45 -14.86
CA LEU A 223 -20.30 4.54 -15.13
C LEU A 223 -20.27 3.44 -14.07
N ALA A 224 -19.78 2.25 -14.45
CA ALA A 224 -19.61 1.10 -13.56
C ALA A 224 -20.91 0.50 -12.96
N ASN A 225 -22.09 0.97 -13.37
CA ASN A 225 -23.39 0.66 -12.77
C ASN A 225 -23.64 -0.85 -12.54
N GLY A 226 -24.04 -1.21 -11.32
CA GLY A 226 -24.33 -2.58 -10.93
C GLY A 226 -24.82 -2.69 -9.49
N THR A 227 -24.39 -3.73 -8.78
CA THR A 227 -24.56 -3.83 -7.32
C THR A 227 -23.19 -3.71 -6.65
N ALA A 228 -22.95 -2.66 -5.88
CA ALA A 228 -21.77 -2.58 -5.05
C ALA A 228 -21.89 -3.52 -3.85
N ARG A 229 -20.81 -4.21 -3.49
CA ARG A 229 -20.70 -5.04 -2.28
C ARG A 229 -19.23 -5.26 -1.93
N GLY A 230 -18.96 -5.52 -0.66
CA GLY A 230 -17.69 -6.10 -0.22
C GLY A 230 -17.68 -7.63 -0.33
N GLY A 231 -16.55 -8.25 0.00
CA GLY A 231 -16.35 -9.69 -0.11
C GLY A 231 -17.32 -10.48 0.77
N VAL A 232 -17.42 -10.08 2.04
CA VAL A 232 -18.36 -10.63 3.02
C VAL A 232 -19.33 -9.53 3.50
N PRO A 233 -20.48 -9.33 2.81
CA PRO A 233 -21.51 -8.37 3.20
C PRO A 233 -22.05 -8.55 4.63
N GLY A 234 -21.96 -9.77 5.17
CA GLY A 234 -22.37 -10.09 6.54
C GLY A 234 -21.30 -9.91 7.62
N ALA A 235 -20.09 -9.47 7.28
CA ALA A 235 -19.03 -9.20 8.26
C ALA A 235 -19.23 -7.83 8.92
N ARG A 236 -18.72 -7.67 10.15
CA ARG A 236 -18.74 -6.41 10.90
C ARG A 236 -17.50 -5.59 10.57
N ILE A 237 -17.63 -4.27 10.68
CA ILE A 237 -16.54 -3.31 10.46
C ILE A 237 -16.18 -2.66 11.79
N ALA A 238 -14.88 -2.57 12.06
CA ALA A 238 -14.32 -1.71 13.09
C ALA A 238 -13.29 -0.76 12.44
N MET A 239 -13.56 0.55 12.48
CA MET A 239 -12.70 1.55 11.86
C MET A 239 -11.74 2.17 12.89
N TYR A 240 -10.46 2.17 12.56
CA TYR A 240 -9.39 2.78 13.34
C TYR A 240 -8.73 3.86 12.47
N LYS A 241 -9.18 5.11 12.61
CA LYS A 241 -8.65 6.23 11.83
C LYS A 241 -7.25 6.60 12.31
N VAL A 242 -6.24 6.21 11.54
CA VAL A 242 -4.81 6.49 11.78
C VAL A 242 -4.21 7.44 10.75
N CYS A 243 -4.96 7.74 9.68
CA CYS A 243 -4.58 8.61 8.58
C CYS A 243 -5.41 9.90 8.54
N TRP A 244 -4.75 10.97 8.12
CA TRP A 244 -5.22 12.36 8.05
C TRP A 244 -4.70 13.01 6.76
N SER A 245 -5.06 14.26 6.46
CA SER A 245 -4.56 14.96 5.28
C SER A 245 -3.03 15.18 5.26
N PHE A 246 -2.32 14.99 6.39
CA PHE A 246 -0.84 14.96 6.44
C PHE A 246 -0.23 13.56 6.27
N GLY A 247 -1.04 12.50 6.23
CA GLY A 247 -0.59 11.11 6.21
C GLY A 247 -1.00 10.31 7.45
N CYS A 248 -0.31 9.19 7.67
CA CYS A 248 -0.60 8.22 8.72
C CYS A 248 0.55 8.19 9.74
N GLY A 249 0.25 8.32 11.03
CA GLY A 249 1.29 8.29 12.07
C GLY A 249 1.70 6.86 12.41
N ALA A 250 3.00 6.54 12.38
CA ALA A 250 3.52 5.24 12.86
C ALA A 250 3.11 4.95 14.33
N ALA A 251 3.04 6.01 15.14
CA ALA A 251 2.53 5.99 16.51
C ALA A 251 1.06 5.56 16.59
N ASP A 252 0.24 6.15 15.71
CA ASP A 252 -1.20 5.94 15.63
C ASP A 252 -1.55 4.56 15.06
N ILE A 253 -0.76 4.08 14.08
CA ILE A 253 -0.83 2.72 13.55
C ILE A 253 -0.62 1.68 14.66
N LEU A 254 0.41 1.84 15.49
CA LEU A 254 0.69 0.89 16.58
C LEU A 254 -0.36 0.96 17.70
N ALA A 255 -0.85 2.16 18.04
CA ALA A 255 -1.97 2.32 18.99
C ALA A 255 -3.25 1.63 18.48
N ALA A 256 -3.58 1.79 17.19
CA ALA A 256 -4.72 1.15 16.56
C ALA A 256 -4.59 -0.38 16.45
N PHE A 257 -3.38 -0.91 16.23
CA PHE A 257 -3.12 -2.36 16.27
C PHE A 257 -3.39 -2.93 17.66
N ASP A 258 -2.85 -2.30 18.71
CA ASP A 258 -3.04 -2.72 20.11
C ASP A 258 -4.52 -2.72 20.49
N ASP A 259 -5.23 -1.64 20.15
CA ASP A 259 -6.67 -1.49 20.35
C ASP A 259 -7.50 -2.53 19.57
N ALA A 260 -7.16 -2.80 18.30
CA ALA A 260 -7.89 -3.77 17.48
C ALA A 260 -7.73 -5.21 17.99
N ILE A 261 -6.54 -5.55 18.47
CA ILE A 261 -6.25 -6.83 19.13
C ILE A 261 -7.06 -6.95 20.44
N ALA A 262 -7.08 -5.90 21.27
CA ALA A 262 -7.81 -5.90 22.53
C ALA A 262 -9.34 -6.01 22.34
N ASP A 263 -9.87 -5.31 21.34
CA ASP A 263 -11.28 -5.28 20.96
C ASP A 263 -11.82 -6.64 20.46
N GLY A 264 -10.95 -7.47 19.89
CA GLY A 264 -11.30 -8.79 19.36
C GLY A 264 -11.75 -8.79 17.90
N VAL A 265 -11.03 -8.08 17.02
CA VAL A 265 -11.15 -8.28 15.56
C VAL A 265 -10.62 -9.66 15.15
N ASP A 266 -11.08 -10.21 14.01
CA ASP A 266 -10.59 -11.50 13.49
C ASP A 266 -9.55 -11.34 12.36
N ILE A 267 -9.68 -10.26 11.58
CA ILE A 267 -8.85 -9.90 10.44
C ILE A 267 -8.55 -8.40 10.53
N ILE A 268 -7.32 -8.00 10.20
CA ILE A 268 -6.94 -6.59 10.06
C ILE A 268 -6.59 -6.31 8.59
N SER A 269 -7.16 -5.24 8.03
CA SER A 269 -6.84 -4.69 6.73
C SER A 269 -5.99 -3.43 6.90
N VAL A 270 -4.78 -3.42 6.33
CA VAL A 270 -3.87 -2.27 6.36
C VAL A 270 -3.53 -1.85 4.93
N SER A 271 -4.28 -0.88 4.41
CA SER A 271 -4.09 -0.33 3.07
C SER A 271 -2.90 0.64 2.94
N LEU A 272 -1.93 0.52 3.85
CA LEU A 272 -0.84 1.45 4.13
C LEU A 272 0.52 0.76 3.97
N GLY A 273 1.59 1.53 3.78
CA GLY A 273 2.95 1.00 3.71
C GLY A 273 4.00 2.10 3.65
N SER A 274 5.24 1.77 4.03
CA SER A 274 6.39 2.67 3.87
C SER A 274 6.81 2.80 2.40
N VAL A 275 7.29 3.98 2.01
CA VAL A 275 7.90 4.23 0.69
C VAL A 275 9.29 3.58 0.56
N PHE A 276 9.94 3.26 1.69
CA PHE A 276 11.25 2.62 1.73
C PHE A 276 11.24 1.38 2.65
N PRO A 277 11.91 0.29 2.28
CA PRO A 277 12.01 -0.88 3.14
C PRO A 277 12.86 -0.60 4.39
N VAL A 278 12.39 -1.07 5.54
CA VAL A 278 13.06 -1.00 6.84
C VAL A 278 13.03 -2.37 7.56
N PRO A 279 13.93 -2.65 8.52
CA PRO A 279 13.88 -3.90 9.30
C PRO A 279 12.56 -4.12 10.05
N TYR A 280 12.21 -5.39 10.30
CA TYR A 280 10.92 -5.79 10.89
C TYR A 280 10.67 -5.24 12.31
N ASP A 281 11.73 -4.93 13.06
CA ASP A 281 11.67 -4.34 14.40
C ASP A 281 11.60 -2.81 14.43
N VAL A 282 11.51 -2.16 13.26
CA VAL A 282 11.26 -0.71 13.15
C VAL A 282 10.10 -0.36 12.21
N ASP A 283 9.49 -1.35 11.55
CA ASP A 283 8.25 -1.19 10.79
C ASP A 283 7.02 -1.33 11.71
N PRO A 284 6.20 -0.28 11.90
CA PRO A 284 5.00 -0.33 12.75
C PRO A 284 3.96 -1.36 12.25
N ILE A 285 3.92 -1.64 10.95
CA ILE A 285 2.98 -2.62 10.37
C ILE A 285 3.47 -4.03 10.64
N ALA A 286 4.77 -4.33 10.46
CA ALA A 286 5.35 -5.61 10.84
C ALA A 286 5.21 -5.89 12.35
N ILE A 287 5.51 -4.92 13.22
CA ILE A 287 5.39 -5.06 14.68
C ILE A 287 3.93 -5.34 15.06
N GLY A 288 3.00 -4.46 14.66
CA GLY A 288 1.57 -4.61 14.95
C GLY A 288 1.00 -5.92 14.43
N ALA A 289 1.38 -6.34 13.22
CA ALA A 289 0.97 -7.61 12.65
C ALA A 289 1.62 -8.84 13.33
N PHE A 290 2.80 -8.72 13.94
CA PHE A 290 3.40 -9.82 14.71
C PHE A 290 2.57 -10.10 15.97
N HIS A 291 2.20 -9.04 16.70
CA HIS A 291 1.32 -9.16 17.86
C HIS A 291 -0.10 -9.62 17.46
N ALA A 292 -0.66 -9.12 16.34
CA ALA A 292 -1.94 -9.61 15.82
C ALA A 292 -1.89 -11.12 15.51
N MET A 293 -0.84 -11.58 14.82
CA MET A 293 -0.62 -12.99 14.52
C MET A 293 -0.56 -13.86 15.79
N LYS A 294 0.14 -13.39 16.84
CA LYS A 294 0.21 -14.06 18.15
C LYS A 294 -1.16 -14.25 18.80
N TYR A 295 -2.09 -13.33 18.61
CA TYR A 295 -3.48 -13.43 19.09
C TYR A 295 -4.45 -14.11 18.10
N GLY A 296 -3.93 -14.73 17.02
CA GLY A 296 -4.73 -15.49 16.06
C GLY A 296 -5.42 -14.66 14.97
N ILE A 297 -5.00 -13.39 14.82
CA ILE A 297 -5.56 -12.39 13.90
C ILE A 297 -4.65 -12.26 12.68
N LEU A 298 -5.21 -12.38 11.46
CA LEU A 298 -4.44 -12.20 10.22
C LEU A 298 -4.46 -10.73 9.78
N THR A 299 -3.28 -10.14 9.61
CA THR A 299 -3.12 -8.85 8.93
C THR A 299 -2.91 -9.08 7.43
N SER A 300 -3.77 -8.46 6.60
CA SER A 300 -3.49 -8.25 5.19
C SER A 300 -2.97 -6.83 4.96
N SER A 301 -2.00 -6.71 4.05
CA SER A 301 -1.34 -5.44 3.72
C SER A 301 -1.16 -5.29 2.20
N SER A 302 -1.23 -4.06 1.70
CA SER A 302 -0.96 -3.74 0.29
C SER A 302 0.52 -3.93 -0.08
N ALA A 303 0.80 -4.31 -1.33
CA ALA A 303 2.18 -4.47 -1.80
C ALA A 303 2.94 -3.14 -1.92
N GLY A 304 2.28 -2.04 -2.25
CA GLY A 304 2.91 -0.74 -2.50
C GLY A 304 2.78 -0.29 -3.96
N ASN A 305 3.07 0.98 -4.23
CA ASN A 305 2.72 1.66 -5.50
C ASN A 305 3.92 2.14 -6.30
N SER A 306 5.08 1.51 -6.06
CA SER A 306 6.37 1.94 -6.60
C SER A 306 6.92 0.93 -7.61
N GLY A 307 6.03 0.12 -8.19
CA GLY A 307 6.31 -0.71 -9.35
C GLY A 307 6.47 0.11 -10.64
N PRO A 308 6.88 -0.53 -11.75
CA PRO A 308 7.14 -1.97 -11.89
C PRO A 308 8.54 -2.39 -11.40
N TRP A 309 9.31 -1.48 -10.78
CA TRP A 309 10.70 -1.73 -10.38
C TRP A 309 10.85 -2.85 -9.34
N PRO A 310 11.83 -3.77 -9.45
CA PRO A 310 12.14 -4.76 -8.43
C PRO A 310 12.46 -4.16 -7.05
N TYR A 311 12.20 -4.91 -5.99
CA TYR A 311 12.40 -4.54 -4.57
C TYR A 311 11.57 -3.34 -4.08
N SER A 312 10.53 -2.94 -4.83
CA SER A 312 9.63 -1.83 -4.48
C SER A 312 8.53 -2.20 -3.47
N VAL A 313 8.44 -3.47 -3.04
CA VAL A 313 7.42 -3.95 -2.08
C VAL A 313 7.56 -3.30 -0.70
N SER A 314 6.49 -2.64 -0.24
CA SER A 314 6.42 -1.90 1.03
C SER A 314 6.19 -2.77 2.26
N ASN A 315 5.38 -3.84 2.12
CA ASN A 315 5.00 -4.73 3.22
C ASN A 315 5.49 -6.15 2.93
N TYR A 316 6.48 -6.66 3.65
CA TYR A 316 7.14 -7.95 3.33
C TYR A 316 7.39 -8.85 4.56
N ALA A 317 6.80 -8.53 5.71
CA ALA A 317 6.83 -9.41 6.89
C ALA A 317 6.21 -10.80 6.59
N PRO A 318 6.84 -11.93 6.98
CA PRO A 318 6.32 -13.27 6.66
C PRO A 318 4.94 -13.57 7.26
N TRP A 319 4.62 -12.97 8.41
CA TRP A 319 3.34 -13.12 9.12
C TRP A 319 2.20 -12.24 8.57
N THR A 320 2.48 -11.30 7.66
CA THR A 320 1.44 -10.53 6.93
C THR A 320 1.07 -11.21 5.60
N LEU A 321 -0.17 -11.05 5.16
CA LEU A 321 -0.62 -11.39 3.80
C LEU A 321 -0.43 -10.16 2.88
N THR A 322 0.65 -10.15 2.09
CA THR A 322 1.01 -9.05 1.17
C THR A 322 0.34 -9.22 -0.19
N VAL A 323 -0.35 -8.18 -0.67
CA VAL A 323 -1.26 -8.28 -1.81
C VAL A 323 -0.90 -7.30 -2.93
N ALA A 324 -0.53 -7.81 -4.10
CA ALA A 324 -0.38 -7.03 -5.33
C ALA A 324 -1.74 -6.71 -5.98
N ALA A 325 -1.75 -5.80 -6.96
CA ALA A 325 -2.96 -5.44 -7.69
C ALA A 325 -3.01 -6.05 -9.09
N SER A 326 -4.13 -6.70 -9.41
CA SER A 326 -4.47 -7.13 -10.77
C SER A 326 -5.44 -6.15 -11.42
N THR A 327 -5.43 -6.12 -12.74
CA THR A 327 -6.58 -5.69 -13.54
C THR A 327 -7.79 -6.61 -13.34
N ILE A 328 -8.95 -6.12 -13.78
CA ILE A 328 -10.18 -6.90 -13.99
C ILE A 328 -10.60 -6.79 -15.45
N ASP A 329 -11.58 -7.58 -15.87
CA ASP A 329 -12.09 -7.59 -17.24
C ASP A 329 -12.89 -6.34 -17.66
N ARG A 330 -12.85 -5.25 -16.89
CA ARG A 330 -13.52 -3.97 -17.18
C ARG A 330 -12.49 -2.84 -17.18
N LYS A 331 -12.39 -2.12 -18.29
CA LYS A 331 -11.49 -0.98 -18.50
C LYS A 331 -12.30 0.28 -18.83
N PHE A 332 -12.02 1.42 -18.21
CA PHE A 332 -12.70 2.69 -18.53
C PHE A 332 -11.99 3.46 -19.63
N VAL A 333 -12.77 3.93 -20.61
CA VAL A 333 -12.26 4.73 -21.71
C VAL A 333 -13.15 5.93 -22.01
N ALA A 334 -12.57 7.00 -22.55
CA ALA A 334 -13.28 8.08 -23.20
C ALA A 334 -12.75 8.27 -24.63
N LYS A 335 -13.54 8.93 -25.48
CA LYS A 335 -13.18 9.15 -26.89
C LYS A 335 -12.99 10.63 -27.16
N ALA A 336 -11.81 11.02 -27.62
CA ALA A 336 -11.59 12.32 -28.26
C ALA A 336 -11.98 12.23 -29.74
N VAL A 337 -12.88 13.08 -30.20
CA VAL A 337 -13.31 13.17 -31.60
C VAL A 337 -12.91 14.54 -32.15
N LEU A 338 -12.14 14.55 -33.22
CA LEU A 338 -11.66 15.75 -33.89
C LEU A 338 -12.64 16.26 -34.95
N GLY A 339 -12.54 17.55 -35.31
CA GLY A 339 -13.35 18.16 -36.38
C GLY A 339 -13.15 17.59 -37.79
N ASN A 340 -12.10 16.78 -38.02
CA ASN A 340 -11.91 16.02 -39.27
C ASN A 340 -12.56 14.62 -39.24
N GLY A 341 -13.24 14.25 -38.15
CA GLY A 341 -13.90 12.95 -37.96
C GLY A 341 -13.00 11.82 -37.44
N GLN A 342 -11.70 12.06 -37.21
CA GLN A 342 -10.87 11.09 -36.49
C GLN A 342 -11.31 10.97 -35.03
N ALA A 343 -11.32 9.74 -34.51
CA ALA A 343 -11.68 9.43 -33.14
C ALA A 343 -10.59 8.58 -32.48
N PHE A 344 -10.09 9.02 -31.33
CA PHE A 344 -9.08 8.34 -30.53
C PHE A 344 -9.71 7.87 -29.23
N THR A 345 -9.58 6.57 -28.93
CA THR A 345 -10.09 5.98 -27.69
C THR A 345 -8.95 5.93 -26.68
N GLY A 346 -9.15 6.58 -25.54
CA GLY A 346 -8.13 6.72 -24.51
C GLY A 346 -8.63 6.34 -23.12
N LEU A 347 -7.71 6.16 -22.18
CA LEU A 347 -8.01 5.90 -20.77
C LEU A 347 -8.62 7.13 -20.10
N SER A 348 -9.78 6.95 -19.45
CA SER A 348 -10.42 8.00 -18.64
C SER A 348 -11.65 7.49 -17.90
N ILE A 349 -11.83 7.95 -16.67
CA ILE A 349 -13.10 7.86 -15.93
C ILE A 349 -13.86 9.18 -16.18
N ASN A 350 -14.16 9.47 -17.45
CA ASN A 350 -14.82 10.72 -17.81
C ASN A 350 -16.33 10.71 -17.49
N SER A 351 -16.75 11.39 -16.45
CA SER A 351 -18.17 11.61 -16.12
C SER A 351 -18.79 12.83 -16.79
N PHE A 352 -18.04 13.63 -17.55
CA PHE A 352 -18.54 14.86 -18.15
C PHE A 352 -19.16 14.64 -19.53
N GLU A 353 -20.43 15.01 -19.68
CA GLU A 353 -21.13 15.02 -20.95
C GLU A 353 -21.09 16.42 -21.61
N LEU A 354 -20.44 16.51 -22.78
CA LEU A 354 -20.39 17.75 -23.56
C LEU A 354 -21.61 17.95 -24.49
N TYR A 355 -22.59 17.04 -24.47
CA TYR A 355 -23.79 17.02 -25.32
C TYR A 355 -23.49 17.17 -26.82
N GLY A 356 -22.38 16.59 -27.29
CA GLY A 356 -21.91 16.68 -28.67
C GLY A 356 -21.40 18.06 -29.10
N LYS A 357 -21.26 19.02 -28.17
CA LYS A 357 -20.64 20.31 -28.45
C LYS A 357 -19.14 20.15 -28.70
N THR A 358 -18.68 20.59 -29.84
CA THR A 358 -17.24 20.76 -30.11
C THR A 358 -16.75 22.11 -29.58
N TYR A 359 -15.50 22.13 -29.14
CA TYR A 359 -14.77 23.31 -28.67
C TYR A 359 -13.51 23.49 -29.52
N PRO A 360 -12.94 24.70 -29.62
CA PRO A 360 -11.64 24.89 -30.24
C PRO A 360 -10.58 24.05 -29.51
N LEU A 361 -9.64 23.50 -30.26
CA LEU A 361 -8.51 22.72 -29.77
C LEU A 361 -7.25 23.59 -29.80
N ILE A 362 -6.36 23.46 -28.82
CA ILE A 362 -5.07 24.15 -28.81
C ILE A 362 -3.97 23.23 -28.26
N TRP A 363 -2.77 23.25 -28.84
CA TRP A 363 -1.61 22.58 -28.26
C TRP A 363 -1.07 23.40 -27.08
N GLY A 364 -0.73 22.75 -25.96
CA GLY A 364 -0.22 23.42 -24.76
C GLY A 364 1.02 24.31 -25.03
N GLY A 365 1.87 23.93 -25.98
CA GLY A 365 3.04 24.73 -26.37
C GLY A 365 2.67 26.09 -26.99
N ASP A 366 1.57 26.18 -27.75
CA ASP A 366 1.07 27.46 -28.26
C ASP A 366 0.34 28.28 -27.19
N ALA A 367 -0.12 27.64 -26.12
CA ALA A 367 -0.76 28.29 -24.97
C ALA A 367 0.23 29.02 -24.03
N ALA A 368 1.54 28.98 -24.28
CA ALA A 368 2.58 29.40 -23.34
C ALA A 368 2.41 30.80 -22.70
N ASN A 369 2.63 30.85 -21.38
CA ASN A 369 2.59 32.05 -20.53
C ASN A 369 3.97 32.69 -20.36
N TYR A 370 4.46 33.32 -21.42
CA TYR A 370 5.73 34.05 -21.40
C TYR A 370 5.81 35.13 -20.31
N SER A 371 4.66 35.69 -19.88
CA SER A 371 4.59 36.67 -18.78
C SER A 371 4.86 36.07 -17.40
N ALA A 372 4.67 34.76 -17.23
CA ALA A 372 5.08 33.99 -16.05
C ALA A 372 6.46 33.32 -16.22
N GLY A 373 7.16 33.57 -17.33
CA GLY A 373 8.46 32.97 -17.64
C GLY A 373 8.41 31.58 -18.29
N ALA A 374 7.23 31.10 -18.70
CA ALA A 374 7.09 29.81 -19.38
C ALA A 374 7.53 29.87 -20.86
N SER A 375 7.95 28.72 -21.42
CA SER A 375 8.24 28.52 -22.84
C SER A 375 7.26 27.54 -23.49
N GLN A 376 7.33 27.34 -24.80
CA GLN A 376 6.54 26.30 -25.48
C GLN A 376 6.93 24.89 -24.99
N ASP A 377 8.23 24.67 -24.78
CA ASP A 377 8.80 23.40 -24.31
C ASP A 377 8.30 22.99 -22.92
N LEU A 378 7.95 23.98 -22.08
CA LEU A 378 7.34 23.76 -20.77
C LEU A 378 5.82 23.62 -20.86
N SER A 379 5.19 24.45 -21.70
CA SER A 379 3.73 24.58 -21.73
C SER A 379 3.04 23.45 -22.49
N LYS A 380 3.77 22.75 -23.38
CA LYS A 380 3.29 21.50 -24.00
C LYS A 380 2.95 20.39 -23.00
N TYR A 381 3.52 20.45 -21.80
CA TYR A 381 3.20 19.56 -20.68
C TYR A 381 1.99 20.01 -19.85
N CYS A 382 1.40 21.17 -20.16
CA CYS A 382 0.19 21.71 -19.52
C CYS A 382 0.26 21.89 -17.99
N ILE A 383 1.46 21.90 -17.40
CA ILE A 383 1.65 22.02 -15.95
C ILE A 383 1.11 23.35 -15.40
N THR A 384 0.68 23.33 -14.14
CA THR A 384 0.08 24.49 -13.45
C THR A 384 0.92 25.77 -13.59
N GLY A 385 0.28 26.83 -14.10
CA GLY A 385 0.89 28.14 -14.33
C GLY A 385 1.67 28.32 -15.64
N SER A 386 1.97 27.24 -16.38
CA SER A 386 2.70 27.33 -17.66
C SER A 386 1.88 27.96 -18.79
N MET A 387 0.56 27.80 -18.77
CA MET A 387 -0.35 28.25 -19.84
C MET A 387 -1.00 29.61 -19.54
N ASN A 388 -1.32 30.34 -20.61
CA ASN A 388 -1.95 31.65 -20.59
C ASN A 388 -3.47 31.47 -20.71
N SER A 389 -4.23 31.86 -19.68
CA SER A 389 -5.68 31.69 -19.64
C SER A 389 -6.39 32.33 -20.84
N TYR A 390 -5.99 33.54 -21.29
CA TYR A 390 -6.57 34.18 -22.48
C TYR A 390 -6.39 33.38 -23.78
N LYS A 391 -5.49 32.39 -23.82
CA LYS A 391 -5.34 31.46 -24.94
C LYS A 391 -6.09 30.14 -24.76
N VAL A 392 -6.39 29.73 -23.53
CA VAL A 392 -6.97 28.42 -23.15
C VAL A 392 -8.47 28.51 -22.84
N GLU A 393 -8.95 29.67 -22.40
CA GLU A 393 -10.34 29.90 -22.01
C GLU A 393 -11.32 29.47 -23.10
N GLY A 394 -12.24 28.57 -22.74
CA GLY A 394 -13.25 28.04 -23.67
C GLY A 394 -12.75 26.94 -24.63
N LYS A 395 -11.54 26.40 -24.46
CA LYS A 395 -10.91 25.42 -25.38
C LYS A 395 -10.58 24.09 -24.73
N ILE A 396 -10.47 23.04 -25.55
CA ILE A 396 -9.81 21.79 -25.16
C ILE A 396 -8.31 21.95 -25.43
N VAL A 397 -7.46 21.49 -24.51
CA VAL A 397 -6.00 21.53 -24.66
C VAL A 397 -5.44 20.15 -25.00
N PHE A 398 -4.53 20.07 -25.97
CA PHE A 398 -3.72 18.88 -26.22
C PHE A 398 -2.35 19.00 -25.53
N CYS A 399 -1.99 17.98 -24.76
CA CYS A 399 -0.82 17.94 -23.86
C CYS A 399 0.06 16.72 -24.17
N GLU A 400 1.38 16.91 -24.22
CA GLU A 400 2.38 15.87 -24.57
C GLU A 400 2.84 15.01 -23.37
N VAL A 401 2.08 15.00 -22.27
CA VAL A 401 2.30 14.11 -21.13
C VAL A 401 0.99 13.93 -20.37
N LEU A 402 0.90 12.86 -19.58
CA LEU A 402 -0.13 12.71 -18.56
C LEU A 402 0.09 13.69 -17.40
N TRP A 403 -0.98 14.37 -16.97
CA TRP A 403 -0.95 15.23 -15.79
C TRP A 403 -2.33 15.26 -15.11
N ASP A 404 -2.46 15.97 -13.99
CA ASP A 404 -3.69 16.02 -13.16
C ASP A 404 -4.89 16.76 -13.79
N GLY A 405 -4.69 17.50 -14.88
CA GLY A 405 -5.68 18.38 -15.50
C GLY A 405 -5.87 19.74 -14.80
N THR A 406 -5.40 19.92 -13.56
CA THR A 406 -5.50 21.14 -12.75
C THR A 406 -4.89 22.35 -13.48
N GLY A 407 -3.78 22.15 -14.19
CA GLY A 407 -3.14 23.22 -14.98
C GLY A 407 -4.01 23.75 -16.13
N VAL A 408 -4.86 22.90 -16.72
CA VAL A 408 -5.86 23.29 -17.74
C VAL A 408 -7.09 23.93 -17.08
N LEU A 409 -7.54 23.38 -15.94
CA LEU A 409 -8.67 23.91 -15.17
C LEU A 409 -8.43 25.36 -14.73
N LEU A 410 -7.29 25.62 -14.09
CA LEU A 410 -6.88 26.96 -13.63
C LEU A 410 -6.61 27.96 -14.78
N ALA A 411 -6.56 27.48 -16.03
CA ALA A 411 -6.47 28.30 -17.23
C ALA A 411 -7.84 28.50 -17.93
N ASN A 412 -8.95 28.16 -17.28
CA ASN A 412 -10.33 28.18 -17.79
C ASN A 412 -10.56 27.25 -19.02
N GLY A 413 -9.80 26.16 -19.14
CA GLY A 413 -9.96 25.17 -20.20
C GLY A 413 -11.22 24.32 -20.05
N MET A 414 -11.83 23.97 -21.18
CA MET A 414 -13.04 23.14 -21.28
C MET A 414 -12.78 21.64 -21.26
N GLY A 415 -11.51 21.21 -21.36
CA GLY A 415 -11.11 19.81 -21.31
C GLY A 415 -9.66 19.60 -21.73
N THR A 416 -9.16 18.37 -21.60
CA THR A 416 -7.77 18.02 -21.97
C THR A 416 -7.67 16.67 -22.70
N ILE A 417 -6.75 16.59 -23.66
CA ILE A 417 -6.35 15.35 -24.30
C ILE A 417 -4.85 15.19 -24.04
N MET A 418 -4.47 14.15 -23.30
CA MET A 418 -3.09 13.90 -22.88
C MET A 418 -2.51 12.73 -23.65
N ALA A 419 -1.29 12.86 -24.15
CA ALA A 419 -0.57 11.78 -24.83
C ALA A 419 0.49 11.17 -23.90
N ASP A 420 0.39 9.87 -23.62
CA ASP A 420 1.32 9.15 -22.75
C ASP A 420 1.26 7.63 -23.01
N ASP A 421 2.43 6.99 -23.07
CA ASP A 421 2.59 5.53 -23.26
C ASP A 421 3.23 4.84 -22.04
N GLU A 422 3.53 5.56 -20.94
CA GLU A 422 4.10 4.97 -19.72
C GLU A 422 3.00 4.32 -18.85
N ILE A 423 1.81 4.93 -18.79
CA ILE A 423 0.66 4.46 -18.01
C ILE A 423 -0.46 4.00 -18.95
N THR A 424 -0.53 2.71 -19.25
CA THR A 424 -1.45 2.17 -20.31
C THR A 424 -2.46 1.14 -19.80
N ASP A 425 -2.50 0.89 -18.49
CA ASP A 425 -3.21 -0.23 -17.88
C ASP A 425 -4.21 0.12 -16.76
N PHE A 426 -4.38 1.40 -16.41
CA PHE A 426 -5.42 1.87 -15.48
C PHE A 426 -5.93 3.28 -15.83
N ALA A 427 -7.14 3.63 -15.43
CA ALA A 427 -7.75 4.92 -15.72
C ALA A 427 -7.72 5.90 -14.53
N PHE A 428 -7.69 7.20 -14.83
CA PHE A 428 -7.77 8.30 -13.87
C PHE A 428 -9.10 9.07 -13.96
N ASN A 429 -9.49 9.68 -12.85
CA ASN A 429 -10.58 10.64 -12.74
C ASN A 429 -10.01 12.06 -12.64
N TYR A 430 -10.61 13.01 -13.36
CA TYR A 430 -10.12 14.37 -13.56
C TYR A 430 -11.21 15.39 -13.21
N PRO A 431 -10.86 16.63 -12.80
CA PRO A 431 -11.83 17.68 -12.47
C PRO A 431 -12.49 18.34 -13.70
N LEU A 432 -12.11 17.93 -14.92
CA LEU A 432 -12.64 18.43 -16.20
C LEU A 432 -12.71 17.30 -17.25
N PRO A 433 -13.43 17.48 -18.38
CA PRO A 433 -13.50 16.47 -19.45
C PRO A 433 -12.11 16.11 -19.96
N ALA A 434 -11.71 14.85 -19.83
CA ALA A 434 -10.33 14.44 -20.07
C ALA A 434 -10.24 13.07 -20.75
N THR A 435 -9.17 12.82 -21.50
CA THR A 435 -8.79 11.48 -21.95
C THR A 435 -7.28 11.36 -22.21
N GLN A 436 -6.70 10.21 -21.88
CA GLN A 436 -5.31 9.86 -22.13
C GLN A 436 -5.18 8.90 -23.33
N ILE A 437 -4.43 9.27 -24.36
CA ILE A 437 -4.22 8.51 -25.60
C ILE A 437 -2.75 8.12 -25.78
N SER A 438 -2.45 7.23 -26.72
CA SER A 438 -1.06 6.86 -27.04
C SER A 438 -0.26 8.05 -27.59
N THR A 439 1.07 8.06 -27.44
CA THR A 439 1.89 9.12 -28.06
C THR A 439 1.75 9.12 -29.58
N SER A 440 1.62 7.94 -30.19
CA SER A 440 1.37 7.78 -31.63
C SER A 440 0.04 8.37 -32.10
N ASP A 441 -0.95 8.49 -31.21
CA ASP A 441 -2.21 9.20 -31.49
C ASP A 441 -2.08 10.70 -31.22
N GLY A 442 -1.31 11.08 -30.22
CA GLY A 442 -0.90 12.46 -29.97
C GLY A 442 -0.22 13.12 -31.19
N GLU A 443 0.68 12.41 -31.88
CA GLU A 443 1.27 12.88 -33.14
C GLU A 443 0.22 13.20 -34.21
N LYS A 444 -0.81 12.35 -34.34
CA LYS A 444 -1.92 12.54 -35.29
C LYS A 444 -2.79 13.75 -34.91
N ILE A 445 -2.95 14.02 -33.61
CA ILE A 445 -3.62 15.24 -33.12
C ILE A 445 -2.77 16.49 -33.40
N LEU A 446 -1.46 16.44 -33.19
CA LEU A 446 -0.56 17.55 -33.54
C LEU A 446 -0.61 17.87 -35.03
N ASP A 447 -0.64 16.86 -35.90
CA ASP A 447 -0.75 17.07 -37.35
C ASP A 447 -2.14 17.56 -37.78
N TYR A 448 -3.21 17.17 -37.09
CA TYR A 448 -4.52 17.83 -37.25
C TYR A 448 -4.46 19.32 -36.87
N ILE A 449 -3.89 19.66 -35.71
CA ILE A 449 -3.76 21.05 -35.25
C ILE A 449 -2.98 21.91 -36.26
N LYS A 450 -1.94 21.35 -36.90
CA LYS A 450 -1.15 22.03 -37.94
C LYS A 450 -1.85 22.17 -39.30
N THR A 451 -2.90 21.39 -39.58
CA THR A 451 -3.53 21.31 -40.93
C THR A 451 -4.86 22.04 -41.06
N THR A 452 -5.33 22.73 -40.02
CA THR A 452 -6.49 23.64 -40.09
C THR A 452 -6.24 24.90 -39.26
N GLU A 453 -6.72 26.05 -39.73
CA GLU A 453 -6.70 27.32 -38.97
C GLU A 453 -7.66 27.29 -37.76
N ASN A 454 -8.65 26.40 -37.79
CA ASN A 454 -9.68 26.27 -36.76
C ASN A 454 -9.81 24.79 -36.34
N PRO A 455 -8.82 24.24 -35.60
CA PRO A 455 -8.92 22.90 -35.05
C PRO A 455 -9.96 22.87 -33.93
N ILE A 456 -10.80 21.84 -33.94
CA ILE A 456 -11.85 21.61 -32.94
C ILE A 456 -11.87 20.16 -32.47
N ALA A 457 -12.35 19.93 -31.26
CA ALA A 457 -12.55 18.60 -30.71
C ALA A 457 -13.77 18.52 -29.80
N THR A 458 -14.23 17.31 -29.49
CA THR A 458 -15.08 17.01 -28.33
C THR A 458 -14.52 15.77 -27.63
N ILE A 459 -14.65 15.72 -26.30
CA ILE A 459 -14.43 14.51 -25.52
C ILE A 459 -15.81 13.93 -25.20
N LEU A 460 -16.02 12.66 -25.50
CA LEU A 460 -17.27 11.95 -25.23
C LEU A 460 -17.32 11.46 -23.79
N LEU A 461 -18.54 11.28 -23.26
CA LEU A 461 -18.77 10.62 -21.98
C LEU A 461 -18.05 9.25 -21.95
N GLY A 462 -17.56 8.86 -20.77
CA GLY A 462 -16.87 7.59 -20.60
C GLY A 462 -17.75 6.38 -20.91
N GLU A 463 -17.11 5.28 -21.31
CA GLU A 463 -17.73 3.97 -21.51
C GLU A 463 -16.83 2.87 -20.92
N THR A 464 -17.38 1.66 -20.76
CA THR A 464 -16.64 0.49 -20.27
C THR A 464 -16.40 -0.50 -21.41
N LEU A 465 -15.15 -0.90 -21.60
CA LEU A 465 -14.78 -2.00 -22.50
C LEU A 465 -14.43 -3.27 -21.72
N THR A 466 -14.60 -4.43 -22.36
CA THR A 466 -14.16 -5.72 -21.83
C THR A 466 -12.69 -5.97 -22.18
N ASP A 467 -11.83 -6.11 -21.18
CA ASP A 467 -10.42 -6.48 -21.38
C ASP A 467 -10.24 -8.00 -21.26
N TYR A 468 -10.18 -8.68 -22.41
CA TYR A 468 -9.96 -10.13 -22.50
C TYR A 468 -8.54 -10.58 -22.12
N MET A 469 -7.60 -9.65 -21.88
CA MET A 469 -6.26 -9.96 -21.39
C MET A 469 -6.21 -10.04 -19.86
N ALA A 470 -7.24 -9.59 -19.14
CA ALA A 470 -7.31 -9.66 -17.69
C ALA A 470 -7.43 -11.11 -17.15
N PRO A 471 -6.93 -11.41 -15.93
CA PRO A 471 -6.11 -10.54 -15.10
C PRO A 471 -4.65 -10.48 -15.59
N TYR A 472 -4.05 -9.31 -15.38
CA TYR A 472 -2.60 -9.10 -15.37
C TYR A 472 -2.25 -8.19 -14.19
N VAL A 473 -1.06 -8.32 -13.63
CA VAL A 473 -0.57 -7.41 -12.59
C VAL A 473 -0.23 -6.06 -13.21
N VAL A 474 -0.79 -5.00 -12.63
CA VAL A 474 -0.66 -3.62 -13.13
C VAL A 474 0.74 -3.04 -12.88
N SER A 475 1.10 -2.06 -13.71
CA SER A 475 2.35 -1.29 -13.77
C SER A 475 2.80 -0.77 -12.40
N PHE A 476 2.00 0.08 -11.74
CA PHE A 476 2.34 0.68 -10.44
C PHE A 476 2.54 -0.33 -9.32
N SER A 477 2.02 -1.56 -9.44
CA SER A 477 2.01 -2.50 -8.33
C SER A 477 3.43 -2.88 -7.96
N SER A 478 3.83 -2.63 -6.73
CA SER A 478 5.18 -2.92 -6.28
C SER A 478 5.54 -4.41 -6.47
N ARG A 479 6.81 -4.64 -6.73
CA ARG A 479 7.41 -5.96 -6.97
C ARG A 479 8.27 -6.41 -5.81
N GLY A 480 8.39 -7.74 -5.68
CA GLY A 480 9.50 -8.35 -4.98
C GLY A 480 10.84 -8.18 -5.71
N PRO A 481 11.89 -8.91 -5.31
CA PRO A 481 11.95 -9.80 -4.15
C PRO A 481 11.77 -9.06 -2.81
N ASN A 482 11.63 -9.82 -1.73
CA ASN A 482 11.61 -9.27 -0.37
C ASN A 482 12.98 -8.64 -0.04
N PRO A 483 13.06 -7.32 0.25
CA PRO A 483 14.33 -6.60 0.40
C PRO A 483 15.05 -6.87 1.73
N ILE A 484 14.38 -7.46 2.73
CA ILE A 484 14.96 -7.82 4.03
C ILE A 484 15.26 -9.33 4.12
N THR A 485 14.39 -10.16 3.54
CA THR A 485 14.54 -11.63 3.53
C THR A 485 14.32 -12.20 2.11
N PRO A 486 15.37 -12.23 1.27
CA PRO A 486 15.34 -12.75 -0.11
C PRO A 486 14.68 -14.14 -0.31
N ASP A 487 14.79 -15.02 0.70
CA ASP A 487 14.23 -16.38 0.70
C ASP A 487 12.71 -16.47 0.93
N ILE A 488 12.05 -15.35 1.28
CA ILE A 488 10.59 -15.31 1.48
C ILE A 488 9.97 -14.55 0.30
N LEU A 489 9.26 -15.29 -0.56
CA LEU A 489 8.56 -14.71 -1.71
C LEU A 489 7.56 -13.63 -1.25
N LYS A 490 7.65 -12.46 -1.88
CA LYS A 490 6.69 -11.37 -1.78
C LYS A 490 6.50 -10.76 -3.18
N PRO A 491 5.29 -10.31 -3.57
CA PRO A 491 4.02 -10.39 -2.83
C PRO A 491 3.56 -11.85 -2.61
N ASP A 492 2.62 -12.09 -1.70
CA ASP A 492 2.14 -13.45 -1.40
C ASP A 492 1.15 -13.96 -2.45
N LEU A 493 0.31 -13.06 -2.96
CA LEU A 493 -0.65 -13.26 -4.06
C LEU A 493 -1.06 -11.89 -4.67
N THR A 494 -1.88 -11.91 -5.71
CA THR A 494 -2.51 -10.70 -6.28
C THR A 494 -4.03 -10.77 -6.21
N ALA A 495 -4.69 -9.62 -6.15
CA ALA A 495 -6.14 -9.49 -6.14
C ALA A 495 -6.56 -8.20 -6.89
N PRO A 496 -7.84 -8.02 -7.26
CA PRO A 496 -8.29 -6.87 -8.05
C PRO A 496 -7.92 -5.52 -7.42
N GLY A 497 -7.27 -4.64 -8.19
CA GLY A 497 -6.87 -3.31 -7.71
C GLY A 497 -6.71 -2.22 -8.75
N VAL A 498 -7.53 -2.27 -9.80
CA VAL A 498 -7.60 -1.31 -10.91
C VAL A 498 -9.06 -1.14 -11.34
N ASP A 499 -9.49 0.07 -11.71
CA ASP A 499 -10.77 0.35 -12.39
C ASP A 499 -12.02 -0.28 -11.72
N ILE A 500 -12.05 -0.31 -10.39
CA ILE A 500 -13.19 -0.75 -9.58
C ILE A 500 -14.02 0.47 -9.07
N LEU A 501 -15.17 0.31 -8.42
CA LEU A 501 -15.92 1.44 -7.83
C LEU A 501 -15.60 1.48 -6.31
N ALA A 502 -16.44 2.06 -5.46
CA ALA A 502 -16.90 1.64 -4.12
C ALA A 502 -17.37 2.87 -3.35
N ALA A 503 -17.83 2.71 -2.11
CA ALA A 503 -18.34 3.83 -1.31
C ALA A 503 -17.28 4.91 -1.14
N TRP A 504 -17.70 6.17 -1.20
CA TRP A 504 -16.87 7.35 -1.05
C TRP A 504 -17.44 8.28 0.03
N SER A 505 -16.62 9.18 0.56
CA SER A 505 -17.12 10.21 1.48
C SER A 505 -17.73 11.34 0.63
N PRO A 506 -19.01 11.74 0.82
CA PRO A 506 -19.66 12.75 -0.01
C PRO A 506 -19.08 14.17 0.17
N ILE A 507 -18.18 14.35 1.14
CA ILE A 507 -17.41 15.58 1.34
C ILE A 507 -15.99 15.52 0.77
N ALA A 508 -15.58 14.39 0.17
CA ALA A 508 -14.27 14.20 -0.42
C ALA A 508 -14.32 14.34 -1.96
N PRO A 509 -13.34 15.02 -2.58
CA PRO A 509 -13.28 15.19 -4.03
C PRO A 509 -13.12 13.82 -4.73
N PRO A 510 -13.73 13.60 -5.90
CA PRO A 510 -13.63 12.31 -6.60
C PRO A 510 -12.38 12.20 -7.49
N SER A 511 -11.80 13.31 -7.94
CA SER A 511 -10.54 13.32 -8.69
C SER A 511 -9.32 13.56 -7.77
N ILE A 512 -8.14 13.63 -8.38
CA ILE A 512 -6.88 13.99 -7.69
C ILE A 512 -6.79 15.49 -7.32
N ASP A 513 -7.64 16.34 -7.90
CA ASP A 513 -7.74 17.75 -7.54
C ASP A 513 -8.56 17.92 -6.26
N TRP A 514 -7.98 18.60 -5.28
CA TRP A 514 -8.58 18.84 -3.96
C TRP A 514 -9.53 20.04 -3.94
N GLU A 515 -9.60 20.85 -4.99
CA GLU A 515 -10.62 21.88 -5.19
C GLU A 515 -11.81 21.40 -6.06
N ASP A 516 -11.83 20.13 -6.47
CA ASP A 516 -12.92 19.51 -7.26
C ASP A 516 -14.26 19.55 -6.50
N PRO A 517 -15.26 20.32 -6.95
CA PRO A 517 -16.49 20.57 -6.19
C PRO A 517 -17.54 19.48 -6.36
N ARG A 518 -17.24 18.38 -7.07
CA ARG A 518 -18.17 17.26 -7.28
C ARG A 518 -18.31 16.44 -6.00
N SER A 519 -19.55 16.19 -5.58
CA SER A 519 -19.89 15.22 -4.53
C SER A 519 -20.39 13.93 -5.17
N VAL A 520 -19.94 12.78 -4.66
CA VAL A 520 -20.39 11.44 -5.10
C VAL A 520 -20.49 10.48 -3.92
N ASP A 521 -21.47 9.58 -3.96
CA ASP A 521 -21.58 8.47 -3.01
C ASP A 521 -20.57 7.36 -3.32
N TYR A 522 -20.11 7.26 -4.57
CA TYR A 522 -19.22 6.21 -5.07
C TYR A 522 -18.10 6.78 -5.95
N ASN A 523 -16.87 6.22 -5.90
CA ASN A 523 -15.71 6.73 -6.68
C ASN A 523 -14.84 5.62 -7.34
N ILE A 524 -13.88 6.00 -8.19
CA ILE A 524 -12.96 5.14 -8.97
C ILE A 524 -11.55 5.80 -9.04
N ILE A 525 -10.47 5.18 -8.51
CA ILE A 525 -9.04 5.62 -8.57
C ILE A 525 -8.07 4.41 -8.66
N SER A 526 -6.73 4.61 -8.60
CA SER A 526 -5.68 3.55 -8.74
C SER A 526 -4.41 3.76 -7.87
N GLY A 527 -3.59 2.71 -7.62
CA GLY A 527 -2.44 2.67 -6.67
C GLY A 527 -2.42 1.57 -5.56
N THR A 528 -2.35 0.29 -5.93
CA THR A 528 -2.53 -0.99 -5.18
C THR A 528 -3.62 -1.24 -4.15
N SER A 529 -3.75 -0.49 -3.04
CA SER A 529 -4.37 -0.98 -1.77
C SER A 529 -5.88 -1.34 -1.79
N MET A 530 -6.47 -1.48 -2.97
CA MET A 530 -7.78 -2.06 -3.31
C MET A 530 -7.74 -3.56 -3.07
N SER A 531 -6.64 -4.17 -3.49
CA SER A 531 -6.45 -5.61 -3.47
C SER A 531 -6.28 -6.13 -2.03
N CYS A 532 -5.71 -5.31 -1.13
CA CYS A 532 -5.62 -5.61 0.31
C CYS A 532 -6.98 -5.86 0.98
N PRO A 533 -7.98 -4.97 0.92
CA PRO A 533 -9.30 -5.24 1.47
C PRO A 533 -10.09 -6.30 0.65
N HIS A 534 -9.77 -6.56 -0.63
CA HIS A 534 -10.27 -7.78 -1.31
C HIS A 534 -9.72 -9.04 -0.63
N ALA A 535 -8.40 -9.10 -0.39
CA ALA A 535 -7.79 -10.22 0.32
C ALA A 535 -8.26 -10.31 1.78
N SER A 536 -8.57 -9.19 2.42
CA SER A 536 -9.15 -9.14 3.77
C SER A 536 -10.58 -9.67 3.79
N GLY A 537 -11.41 -9.33 2.79
CA GLY A 537 -12.73 -9.92 2.58
C GLY A 537 -12.65 -11.42 2.29
N ALA A 538 -11.69 -11.85 1.47
CA ALA A 538 -11.45 -13.28 1.22
C ALA A 538 -10.95 -14.04 2.47
N ALA A 539 -10.06 -13.44 3.26
CA ALA A 539 -9.59 -13.98 4.52
C ALA A 539 -10.72 -14.06 5.56
N ALA A 540 -11.58 -13.04 5.62
CA ALA A 540 -12.79 -13.05 6.45
C ALA A 540 -13.77 -14.15 6.01
N TYR A 541 -13.90 -14.42 4.71
CA TYR A 541 -14.72 -15.52 4.19
C TYR A 541 -14.17 -16.89 4.60
N VAL A 542 -12.85 -17.09 4.53
CA VAL A 542 -12.18 -18.31 5.01
C VAL A 542 -12.27 -18.45 6.53
N LYS A 543 -12.08 -17.36 7.29
CA LYS A 543 -12.20 -17.33 8.77
C LYS A 543 -13.64 -17.53 9.26
N ALA A 544 -14.64 -17.11 8.49
CA ALA A 544 -16.04 -17.43 8.75
C ALA A 544 -16.36 -18.92 8.55
N ALA A 545 -15.75 -19.55 7.54
CA ALA A 545 -15.87 -20.98 7.30
C ALA A 545 -15.07 -21.84 8.30
N HIS A 546 -13.96 -21.31 8.80
CA HIS A 546 -13.04 -21.98 9.74
C HIS A 546 -12.61 -21.05 10.89
N PRO A 547 -13.47 -20.83 11.90
CA PRO A 547 -13.19 -19.89 13.00
C PRO A 547 -11.91 -20.21 13.78
N ASP A 548 -11.57 -21.49 13.95
CA ASP A 548 -10.43 -21.96 14.73
C ASP A 548 -9.08 -21.92 13.96
N TRP A 549 -9.07 -21.57 12.66
CA TRP A 549 -7.82 -21.55 11.89
C TRP A 549 -6.87 -20.42 12.29
N SER A 550 -5.58 -20.73 12.29
CA SER A 550 -4.49 -19.78 12.50
C SER A 550 -4.39 -18.77 11.34
N PRO A 551 -3.77 -17.59 11.56
CA PRO A 551 -3.43 -16.65 10.50
C PRO A 551 -2.64 -17.30 9.36
N ALA A 552 -1.70 -18.20 9.71
CA ALA A 552 -0.91 -18.95 8.74
C ALA A 552 -1.76 -19.93 7.91
N ALA A 553 -2.70 -20.65 8.52
CA ALA A 553 -3.61 -21.55 7.81
C ALA A 553 -4.54 -20.79 6.85
N VAL A 554 -5.13 -19.66 7.29
CA VAL A 554 -5.96 -18.78 6.42
C VAL A 554 -5.14 -18.23 5.26
N LYS A 555 -3.94 -17.69 5.53
CA LYS A 555 -3.00 -17.22 4.50
C LYS A 555 -2.60 -18.35 3.54
N SER A 556 -2.27 -19.53 4.06
CA SER A 556 -1.92 -20.70 3.26
C SER A 556 -3.04 -21.08 2.31
N ALA A 557 -4.29 -21.13 2.77
CA ALA A 557 -5.41 -21.54 1.94
C ALA A 557 -5.66 -20.57 0.76
N LEU A 558 -5.52 -19.26 1.01
CA LEU A 558 -5.63 -18.22 -0.02
C LEU A 558 -4.47 -18.29 -1.04
N MET A 559 -3.26 -18.65 -0.60
CA MET A 559 -2.09 -18.81 -1.46
C MET A 559 -2.15 -20.11 -2.29
N THR A 560 -2.40 -21.26 -1.66
CA THR A 560 -2.28 -22.57 -2.34
C THR A 560 -3.39 -22.89 -3.32
N THR A 561 -4.53 -22.21 -3.20
CA THR A 561 -5.68 -22.30 -4.13
C THR A 561 -5.74 -21.13 -5.13
N ALA A 562 -4.74 -20.25 -5.13
CA ALA A 562 -4.68 -19.12 -6.05
C ALA A 562 -4.65 -19.60 -7.52
N THR A 563 -5.40 -18.90 -8.37
CA THR A 563 -5.45 -19.16 -9.81
C THR A 563 -4.22 -18.56 -10.48
N VAL A 564 -3.44 -19.40 -11.17
CA VAL A 564 -2.18 -18.99 -11.79
C VAL A 564 -2.42 -17.89 -12.83
N VAL A 565 -1.70 -16.77 -12.71
CA VAL A 565 -1.67 -15.68 -13.71
C VAL A 565 -0.73 -16.09 -14.85
N ASP A 566 -1.01 -15.65 -16.07
CA ASP A 566 -0.19 -15.95 -17.25
C ASP A 566 1.23 -15.36 -17.10
N PRO A 567 2.29 -16.18 -16.97
CA PRO A 567 3.65 -15.69 -16.76
C PRO A 567 4.20 -14.94 -17.99
N ASN A 568 3.66 -15.18 -19.18
CA ASN A 568 4.11 -14.52 -20.42
C ASN A 568 3.79 -13.01 -20.43
N LYS A 569 2.98 -12.52 -19.48
CA LYS A 569 2.63 -11.10 -19.30
C LYS A 569 3.55 -10.38 -18.29
N HIS A 570 4.44 -11.09 -17.59
CA HIS A 570 5.17 -10.56 -16.44
C HIS A 570 6.64 -11.03 -16.41
N GLU A 571 7.58 -10.17 -16.79
CA GLU A 571 9.02 -10.48 -16.69
C GLU A 571 9.49 -10.75 -15.25
N ASP A 572 8.80 -10.16 -14.25
CA ASP A 572 9.06 -10.38 -12.82
C ASP A 572 8.54 -11.74 -12.29
N LEU A 573 7.71 -12.43 -13.08
CA LEU A 573 7.01 -13.68 -12.71
C LEU A 573 6.32 -13.56 -11.33
N GLU A 574 6.54 -14.52 -10.43
CA GLU A 574 6.03 -14.53 -9.06
C GLU A 574 6.36 -13.26 -8.24
N PHE A 575 7.40 -12.48 -8.58
CA PHE A 575 7.65 -11.19 -7.90
C PHE A 575 6.64 -10.10 -8.29
N ALA A 576 5.78 -10.33 -9.29
CA ALA A 576 4.59 -9.53 -9.57
C ALA A 576 3.30 -10.11 -8.94
N TYR A 577 2.99 -11.40 -9.14
CA TYR A 577 1.69 -11.98 -8.76
C TYR A 577 1.71 -12.91 -7.54
N GLY A 578 2.86 -13.18 -6.93
CA GLY A 578 3.00 -14.13 -5.82
C GLY A 578 2.51 -15.52 -6.20
N SER A 579 1.58 -16.09 -5.42
CA SER A 579 1.00 -17.40 -5.71
C SER A 579 0.05 -17.41 -6.92
N GLY A 580 -0.46 -16.24 -7.34
CA GLY A 580 -1.45 -16.06 -8.39
C GLY A 580 -2.61 -15.13 -7.97
N GLN A 581 -3.66 -15.10 -8.79
CA GLN A 581 -4.92 -14.42 -8.51
C GLN A 581 -5.65 -15.11 -7.35
N ILE A 582 -6.05 -14.37 -6.33
CA ILE A 582 -6.80 -14.89 -5.18
C ILE A 582 -8.06 -15.65 -5.61
N ASN A 583 -8.38 -16.78 -4.99
CA ASN A 583 -9.58 -17.56 -5.30
C ASN A 583 -10.38 -17.88 -4.01
N PRO A 584 -11.31 -17.00 -3.59
CA PRO A 584 -12.02 -17.15 -2.31
C PRO A 584 -12.91 -18.39 -2.22
N THR A 585 -13.42 -18.90 -3.36
CA THR A 585 -14.34 -20.04 -3.37
C THR A 585 -13.64 -21.38 -3.20
N GLN A 586 -12.39 -21.50 -3.65
CA GLN A 586 -11.54 -22.68 -3.40
C GLN A 586 -10.85 -22.61 -2.02
N ALA A 587 -10.46 -21.41 -1.55
CA ALA A 587 -9.73 -21.24 -0.30
C ALA A 587 -10.48 -21.70 0.96
N ILE A 588 -11.81 -21.88 0.92
CA ILE A 588 -12.56 -22.51 2.01
C ILE A 588 -12.39 -24.04 2.09
N LYS A 589 -11.78 -24.69 1.09
CA LYS A 589 -11.54 -26.14 1.04
C LYS A 589 -10.20 -26.47 0.36
N PRO A 590 -9.05 -26.03 0.91
CA PRO A 590 -7.74 -26.15 0.27
C PRO A 590 -7.14 -27.56 0.30
N GLY A 591 -7.74 -28.52 1.03
CA GLY A 591 -7.21 -29.87 1.24
C GLY A 591 -6.06 -29.90 2.26
N LEU A 592 -4.96 -29.21 1.99
CA LEU A 592 -3.81 -29.07 2.88
C LEU A 592 -3.49 -27.59 3.17
N VAL A 593 -2.98 -27.32 4.37
CA VAL A 593 -2.42 -26.00 4.74
C VAL A 593 -1.02 -26.10 5.34
N TYR A 594 -0.17 -25.13 4.99
CA TYR A 594 1.12 -24.86 5.63
C TYR A 594 0.85 -23.97 6.86
N ASP A 595 0.64 -24.63 7.99
CA ASP A 595 0.33 -23.99 9.28
C ASP A 595 1.62 -23.60 10.03
N ALA A 596 1.61 -22.45 10.70
CA ALA A 596 2.74 -21.89 11.43
C ALA A 596 2.26 -21.05 12.62
N ASN A 597 3.07 -21.00 13.68
CA ASN A 597 2.76 -20.34 14.95
C ASN A 597 3.91 -19.42 15.40
N GLU A 598 3.74 -18.74 16.55
CA GLU A 598 4.74 -17.82 17.12
C GLU A 598 6.15 -18.45 17.18
N THR A 599 6.26 -19.73 17.54
CA THR A 599 7.54 -20.47 17.62
C THR A 599 8.28 -20.55 16.27
N ASP A 600 7.55 -20.68 15.16
CA ASP A 600 8.13 -20.74 13.82
C ASP A 600 8.68 -19.37 13.41
N TYR A 601 7.95 -18.29 13.73
CA TYR A 601 8.39 -16.92 13.48
C TYR A 601 9.54 -16.49 14.42
N ILE A 602 9.59 -17.01 15.66
CA ILE A 602 10.73 -16.88 16.57
C ILE A 602 11.98 -17.56 15.98
N SER A 603 11.85 -18.81 15.53
CA SER A 603 12.93 -19.58 14.89
C SER A 603 13.45 -18.88 13.63
N PHE A 604 12.54 -18.30 12.84
CA PHE A 604 12.86 -17.45 11.71
C PHE A 604 13.65 -16.19 12.13
N LEU A 605 13.16 -15.39 13.09
CA LEU A 605 13.83 -14.17 13.56
C LEU A 605 15.24 -14.47 14.07
N CYS A 606 15.42 -15.52 14.87
CA CYS A 606 16.76 -15.96 15.30
C CYS A 606 17.71 -16.22 14.11
N LYS A 607 17.20 -16.83 13.03
CA LYS A 607 17.99 -17.06 11.80
C LYS A 607 18.26 -15.78 11.00
N GLN A 608 17.42 -14.76 11.11
CA GLN A 608 17.69 -13.43 10.54
C GLN A 608 18.70 -12.59 11.36
N GLY A 609 19.31 -13.17 12.41
CA GLY A 609 20.33 -12.51 13.23
C GLY A 609 19.79 -11.78 14.46
N TYR A 610 18.50 -11.90 14.76
CA TYR A 610 17.92 -11.35 16.00
C TYR A 610 18.44 -12.18 17.18
N ASN A 611 18.96 -11.50 18.20
CA ASN A 611 19.54 -12.17 19.36
C ASN A 611 18.45 -12.56 20.39
N THR A 612 18.78 -13.49 21.29
CA THR A 612 17.87 -13.98 22.34
C THR A 612 17.26 -12.86 23.19
N THR A 613 17.97 -11.77 23.47
CA THR A 613 17.40 -10.63 24.21
C THR A 613 16.32 -9.96 23.38
N THR A 614 16.62 -9.54 22.14
CA THR A 614 15.65 -8.91 21.23
C THR A 614 14.43 -9.80 20.93
N VAL A 615 14.60 -11.12 20.86
CA VAL A 615 13.48 -12.05 20.66
C VAL A 615 12.61 -12.20 21.91
N ARG A 616 13.18 -12.41 23.11
CA ARG A 616 12.45 -12.47 24.39
C ARG A 616 11.73 -11.16 24.76
N LEU A 617 12.21 -10.08 24.16
CA LEU A 617 11.61 -8.78 24.13
C LEU A 617 10.38 -8.81 23.19
N ILE A 618 10.56 -8.97 21.87
CA ILE A 618 9.46 -8.99 20.88
C ILE A 618 8.31 -9.97 21.23
N THR A 619 8.60 -11.11 21.84
CA THR A 619 7.58 -12.12 22.21
C THR A 619 6.95 -11.91 23.59
N GLY A 620 7.59 -11.14 24.46
CA GLY A 620 7.33 -11.09 25.91
C GLY A 620 7.73 -12.36 26.67
N ASP A 621 8.08 -13.46 25.99
CA ASP A 621 8.38 -14.76 26.60
C ASP A 621 9.86 -14.88 27.01
N ASN A 622 10.11 -15.36 28.24
CA ASN A 622 11.46 -15.62 28.75
C ASN A 622 12.02 -16.99 28.36
N SER A 623 11.18 -17.94 27.90
CA SER A 623 11.62 -19.29 27.50
C SER A 623 12.34 -19.32 26.15
N SER A 624 11.95 -18.41 25.25
CA SER A 624 12.52 -18.20 23.91
C SER A 624 14.05 -18.06 23.95
N VAL A 625 14.76 -18.84 23.14
CA VAL A 625 16.23 -18.81 23.01
C VAL A 625 16.64 -19.00 21.56
N CYS A 626 17.43 -18.06 21.04
CA CYS A 626 18.17 -18.27 19.80
C CYS A 626 19.42 -19.11 20.12
N SER A 627 19.39 -20.38 19.73
CA SER A 627 20.46 -21.36 19.97
C SER A 627 21.67 -21.23 19.04
N SER A 628 21.53 -20.45 17.96
CA SER A 628 22.60 -20.08 17.03
C SER A 628 22.73 -18.57 16.96
N THR A 629 23.96 -18.08 16.84
CA THR A 629 24.30 -16.69 16.48
C THR A 629 24.81 -16.56 15.05
N LEU A 630 24.77 -17.66 14.27
CA LEU A 630 25.03 -17.65 12.83
C LEU A 630 23.71 -17.42 12.09
N ASN A 631 23.69 -16.40 11.21
CA ASN A 631 22.55 -16.14 10.35
C ASN A 631 22.27 -17.36 9.45
N GLY A 632 21.00 -17.74 9.36
CA GLY A 632 20.51 -18.84 8.54
C GLY A 632 19.62 -18.35 7.40
N ARG A 633 19.44 -19.20 6.40
CA ARG A 633 18.44 -19.00 5.34
C ARG A 633 17.02 -19.07 5.92
N ALA A 634 16.04 -18.44 5.27
CA ALA A 634 14.64 -18.54 5.73
C ALA A 634 13.95 -19.87 5.36
N TRP A 635 14.68 -20.80 4.73
CA TRP A 635 14.17 -22.00 4.09
C TRP A 635 13.35 -22.93 5.00
N ASP A 636 13.58 -22.90 6.32
CA ASP A 636 12.86 -23.73 7.30
C ASP A 636 11.54 -23.12 7.79
N LEU A 637 11.23 -21.86 7.48
CA LEU A 637 9.92 -21.30 7.82
C LEU A 637 8.87 -22.03 6.98
N ASN A 638 7.81 -22.52 7.63
CA ASN A 638 6.79 -23.35 7.00
C ASN A 638 5.83 -22.54 6.09
N TYR A 639 6.38 -22.03 4.99
CA TYR A 639 5.74 -21.03 4.13
C TYR A 639 5.09 -21.67 2.90
N PRO A 640 3.94 -21.17 2.39
CA PRO A 640 3.23 -21.75 1.24
C PRO A 640 3.95 -21.63 -0.12
N SER A 641 5.19 -21.17 -0.16
CA SER A 641 6.02 -21.00 -1.35
C SER A 641 7.51 -21.20 -1.03
N PHE A 642 8.33 -21.21 -2.08
CA PHE A 642 9.77 -21.39 -2.01
C PHE A 642 10.44 -20.29 -2.85
N SER A 643 11.34 -19.51 -2.26
CA SER A 643 12.20 -18.56 -2.97
C SER A 643 13.65 -18.88 -2.66
N LEU A 644 14.48 -18.94 -3.69
CA LEU A 644 15.89 -19.34 -3.63
C LEU A 644 16.75 -18.24 -4.24
N ALA A 645 17.23 -17.34 -3.39
CA ALA A 645 18.23 -16.33 -3.77
C ALA A 645 19.62 -16.98 -3.87
N VAL A 646 20.25 -16.93 -5.04
CA VAL A 646 21.56 -17.54 -5.30
C VAL A 646 22.55 -16.45 -5.69
N GLU A 647 23.70 -16.36 -5.02
CA GLU A 647 24.73 -15.35 -5.36
C GLU A 647 25.26 -15.58 -6.78
N ASP A 648 25.58 -14.50 -7.51
CA ASP A 648 26.19 -14.59 -8.84
C ASP A 648 27.49 -15.43 -8.81
N GLY A 649 27.59 -16.39 -9.74
CA GLY A 649 28.71 -17.32 -9.83
C GLY A 649 28.62 -18.52 -8.87
N LYS A 650 27.51 -18.74 -8.16
CA LYS A 650 27.27 -19.97 -7.38
C LYS A 650 26.41 -20.98 -8.14
N GLN A 651 26.46 -22.23 -7.68
CA GLN A 651 25.54 -23.26 -8.11
C GLN A 651 24.17 -23.06 -7.46
N ILE A 652 23.10 -23.34 -8.20
CA ILE A 652 21.74 -23.45 -7.66
C ILE A 652 21.68 -24.71 -6.78
N ASP A 653 21.64 -24.49 -5.47
CA ASP A 653 21.44 -25.53 -4.44
C ASP A 653 20.61 -24.93 -3.29
N GLY A 654 19.48 -25.54 -2.98
CA GLY A 654 18.56 -25.09 -1.94
C GLY A 654 17.70 -26.23 -1.41
N VAL A 655 17.60 -26.33 -0.09
CA VAL A 655 16.88 -27.42 0.59
C VAL A 655 15.88 -26.81 1.58
N PHE A 656 14.61 -27.16 1.42
CA PHE A 656 13.49 -26.59 2.16
C PHE A 656 12.69 -27.70 2.83
N THR A 657 12.53 -27.66 4.15
CA THR A 657 11.59 -28.55 4.86
C THR A 657 10.22 -27.88 4.99
N ARG A 658 9.15 -28.64 4.83
CA ARG A 658 7.76 -28.19 5.02
C ARG A 658 6.96 -29.21 5.81
N THR A 659 5.90 -28.73 6.47
CA THR A 659 4.90 -29.55 7.14
C THR A 659 3.51 -29.11 6.73
N VAL A 660 2.73 -30.03 6.17
CA VAL A 660 1.34 -29.80 5.77
C VAL A 660 0.38 -30.47 6.74
N THR A 661 -0.70 -29.75 7.06
CA THR A 661 -1.81 -30.24 7.90
C THR A 661 -3.00 -30.57 7.00
N ASN A 662 -3.57 -31.77 7.14
CA ASN A 662 -4.78 -32.12 6.40
C ASN A 662 -6.01 -31.43 6.98
N VAL A 663 -6.68 -30.62 6.15
CA VAL A 663 -7.95 -29.93 6.46
C VAL A 663 -9.07 -30.26 5.45
N GLY A 664 -8.81 -31.22 4.57
CA GLY A 664 -9.77 -31.77 3.61
C GLY A 664 -10.47 -33.02 4.15
N SER A 665 -10.40 -34.10 3.39
CA SER A 665 -11.05 -35.38 3.71
C SER A 665 -10.18 -36.24 4.65
N ALA A 666 -10.81 -37.04 5.52
CA ALA A 666 -10.10 -38.12 6.22
C ALA A 666 -9.79 -39.29 5.27
N ASN A 667 -8.78 -40.10 5.58
CA ASN A 667 -8.26 -41.19 4.73
C ASN A 667 -7.88 -40.74 3.30
N SER A 668 -7.23 -39.57 3.17
CA SER A 668 -6.79 -38.99 1.90
C SER A 668 -5.30 -39.24 1.66
N THR A 669 -4.93 -39.73 0.48
CA THR A 669 -3.54 -39.70 -0.02
C THR A 669 -3.37 -38.58 -1.03
N TYR A 670 -2.25 -37.86 -0.93
CA TYR A 670 -1.82 -36.87 -1.90
C TYR A 670 -0.50 -37.31 -2.55
N THR A 671 -0.37 -37.07 -3.85
CA THR A 671 0.86 -37.27 -4.63
C THR A 671 1.35 -35.92 -5.14
N VAL A 672 2.67 -35.71 -5.18
CA VAL A 672 3.26 -34.46 -5.68
C VAL A 672 3.48 -34.48 -7.19
N GLN A 673 3.12 -33.38 -7.85
CA GLN A 673 3.48 -33.05 -9.22
C GLN A 673 4.51 -31.92 -9.18
N MET A 674 5.59 -32.03 -9.96
CA MET A 674 6.70 -31.09 -9.96
C MET A 674 6.88 -30.48 -11.36
N TYR A 675 6.98 -29.16 -11.41
CA TYR A 675 7.20 -28.39 -12.64
C TYR A 675 8.47 -27.55 -12.47
N SER A 676 9.51 -27.82 -13.25
CA SER A 676 10.71 -26.99 -13.29
C SER A 676 11.16 -26.75 -14.73
N PRO A 677 11.77 -25.59 -15.03
CA PRO A 677 12.28 -25.25 -16.36
C PRO A 677 13.72 -25.78 -16.52
N PRO A 678 14.34 -25.71 -17.72
CA PRO A 678 15.63 -26.35 -18.00
C PRO A 678 16.81 -25.91 -17.13
N GLU A 679 16.73 -24.76 -16.48
CA GLU A 679 17.79 -24.16 -15.65
C GLU A 679 17.96 -24.87 -14.30
N PHE A 680 16.90 -25.49 -13.76
CA PHE A 680 16.95 -26.18 -12.47
C PHE A 680 15.98 -27.37 -12.38
N SER A 681 16.30 -28.30 -11.49
CA SER A 681 15.48 -29.46 -11.14
C SER A 681 14.86 -29.29 -9.75
N ILE A 682 13.64 -29.80 -9.57
CA ILE A 682 13.00 -29.98 -8.27
C ILE A 682 12.94 -31.48 -7.97
N SER A 683 13.20 -31.86 -6.72
CA SER A 683 12.83 -33.19 -6.19
C SER A 683 12.19 -33.04 -4.81
N VAL A 684 11.27 -33.94 -4.48
CA VAL A 684 10.47 -33.90 -3.25
C VAL A 684 10.53 -35.25 -2.55
N GLU A 685 10.72 -35.24 -1.23
CA GLU A 685 10.91 -36.47 -0.44
C GLU A 685 10.12 -36.41 0.88
N PRO A 686 9.15 -37.32 1.12
CA PRO A 686 8.60 -38.31 0.19
C PRO A 686 7.69 -37.67 -0.88
N GLU A 687 7.48 -38.36 -2.01
CA GLU A 687 6.60 -37.90 -3.10
C GLU A 687 5.09 -38.15 -2.85
N VAL A 688 4.75 -38.89 -1.78
CA VAL A 688 3.38 -39.31 -1.44
C VAL A 688 3.13 -39.10 0.05
N LEU A 689 1.98 -38.52 0.40
CA LEU A 689 1.54 -38.21 1.76
C LEU A 689 0.12 -38.75 2.03
N SER A 690 0.02 -39.84 2.79
CA SER A 690 -1.26 -40.40 3.25
C SER A 690 -1.62 -39.89 4.64
N PHE A 691 -2.86 -39.43 4.81
CA PHE A 691 -3.42 -38.92 6.07
C PHE A 691 -4.64 -39.74 6.47
N SER A 692 -4.60 -40.34 7.67
CA SER A 692 -5.71 -41.09 8.25
C SER A 692 -6.84 -40.17 8.72
N THR A 693 -6.50 -39.00 9.26
CA THR A 693 -7.43 -38.11 9.96
C THR A 693 -7.28 -36.65 9.53
N ILE A 694 -8.32 -35.86 9.80
CA ILE A 694 -8.28 -34.40 9.68
C ILE A 694 -7.49 -33.85 10.87
N GLY A 695 -6.62 -32.87 10.64
CA GLY A 695 -5.66 -32.35 11.62
C GLY A 695 -4.34 -33.12 11.69
N GLU A 696 -4.22 -34.27 11.01
CA GLU A 696 -2.94 -34.98 10.91
C GLU A 696 -1.92 -34.16 10.12
N LYS A 697 -0.68 -34.09 10.64
CA LYS A 697 0.43 -33.35 10.04
C LYS A 697 1.45 -34.31 9.43
N LYS A 698 1.97 -33.99 8.25
CA LYS A 698 3.07 -34.70 7.58
C LYS A 698 4.13 -33.72 7.09
N SER A 699 5.39 -34.14 7.13
CA SER A 699 6.52 -33.32 6.66
C SER A 699 7.15 -33.90 5.40
N PHE A 700 7.67 -33.03 4.55
CA PHE A 700 8.42 -33.37 3.34
C PHE A 700 9.57 -32.38 3.13
N THR A 701 10.54 -32.77 2.32
CA THR A 701 11.69 -31.93 1.92
C THR A 701 11.62 -31.65 0.44
N VAL A 702 11.83 -30.40 0.03
CA VAL A 702 12.03 -29.99 -1.36
C VAL A 702 13.51 -29.68 -1.57
N LYS A 703 14.11 -30.26 -2.60
CA LYS A 703 15.50 -29.99 -3.00
C LYS A 703 15.45 -29.35 -4.39
N VAL A 704 16.06 -28.18 -4.53
CA VAL A 704 16.14 -27.40 -5.77
C VAL A 704 17.61 -27.35 -6.19
N GLY A 705 17.94 -28.00 -7.31
CA GLY A 705 19.32 -28.16 -7.75
C GLY A 705 19.49 -27.86 -9.23
N GLY A 706 20.54 -27.13 -9.60
CA GLY A 706 20.77 -26.70 -10.98
C GLY A 706 22.24 -26.42 -11.30
N GLY A 707 22.46 -25.67 -12.38
CA GLY A 707 23.79 -25.23 -12.82
C GLY A 707 24.32 -24.03 -12.03
N PHE A 708 25.41 -23.43 -12.53
CA PHE A 708 25.89 -22.13 -12.03
C PHE A 708 25.01 -21.00 -12.56
N ILE A 709 24.51 -20.15 -11.65
CA ILE A 709 23.78 -18.93 -12.01
C ILE A 709 24.78 -17.80 -12.24
N SER A 710 24.65 -17.07 -13.35
CA SER A 710 25.28 -15.75 -13.50
C SER A 710 24.47 -14.90 -14.47
N GLN A 711 24.18 -13.65 -14.09
CA GLN A 711 23.36 -12.69 -14.83
C GLN A 711 21.98 -13.22 -15.33
N GLN A 712 21.45 -14.28 -14.71
CA GLN A 712 20.19 -14.91 -15.17
C GLN A 712 18.96 -14.08 -14.78
N LYS A 713 17.93 -14.18 -15.62
CA LYS A 713 16.56 -13.74 -15.32
C LYS A 713 15.98 -14.51 -14.12
N ILE A 714 14.88 -14.00 -13.58
CA ILE A 714 14.05 -14.70 -12.59
C ILE A 714 13.48 -15.96 -13.28
N THR A 715 13.54 -17.10 -12.60
CA THR A 715 13.17 -18.40 -13.18
C THR A 715 12.22 -19.14 -12.25
N SER A 716 11.13 -19.67 -12.80
CA SER A 716 9.98 -20.16 -12.03
C SER A 716 9.63 -21.63 -12.29
N GLY A 717 9.22 -22.31 -11.21
CA GLY A 717 8.63 -23.63 -11.20
C GLY A 717 7.53 -23.72 -10.13
N ALA A 718 7.02 -24.93 -9.89
CA ALA A 718 6.05 -25.18 -8.84
C ALA A 718 6.07 -26.64 -8.35
N ILE A 719 5.61 -26.85 -7.13
CA ILE A 719 5.08 -28.15 -6.70
C ILE A 719 3.56 -28.05 -6.56
N ILE A 720 2.84 -29.14 -6.84
CA ILE A 720 1.39 -29.25 -6.62
C ILE A 720 1.11 -30.58 -5.94
N TRP A 721 0.52 -30.57 -4.74
CA TRP A 721 -0.05 -31.79 -4.16
C TRP A 721 -1.47 -31.99 -4.69
N THR A 722 -1.75 -33.17 -5.24
CA THR A 722 -3.07 -33.57 -5.75
C THR A 722 -3.53 -34.84 -5.04
N ASP A 723 -4.77 -34.88 -4.56
CA ASP A 723 -5.35 -36.09 -3.98
C ASP A 723 -5.81 -37.09 -5.06
N GLU A 724 -6.08 -38.35 -4.66
CA GLU A 724 -6.52 -39.43 -5.57
C GLU A 724 -7.82 -39.11 -6.36
N SER A 725 -8.64 -38.15 -5.93
CA SER A 725 -9.86 -37.72 -6.64
C SER A 725 -9.71 -36.42 -7.46
N GLU A 726 -8.51 -35.83 -7.46
CA GLU A 726 -8.20 -34.50 -8.03
C GLU A 726 -9.06 -33.33 -7.50
N GLN A 727 -9.82 -33.54 -6.42
CA GLN A 727 -10.68 -32.53 -5.79
C GLN A 727 -9.85 -31.38 -5.17
N TYR A 728 -8.71 -31.72 -4.58
CA TYR A 728 -7.80 -30.79 -3.92
C TYR A 728 -6.50 -30.64 -4.72
N ARG A 729 -6.12 -29.40 -5.00
CA ARG A 729 -4.90 -29.05 -5.74
C ARG A 729 -4.15 -27.95 -5.00
N VAL A 730 -3.07 -28.33 -4.33
CA VAL A 730 -2.33 -27.46 -3.38
C VAL A 730 -1.05 -26.98 -4.06
N ARG A 731 -1.09 -25.85 -4.78
CA ARG A 731 0.08 -25.31 -5.50
C ARG A 731 0.97 -24.51 -4.54
N SER A 732 2.27 -24.69 -4.68
CA SER A 732 3.29 -23.80 -4.10
C SER A 732 4.32 -23.43 -5.18
N PRO A 733 4.50 -22.15 -5.52
CA PRO A 733 5.51 -21.73 -6.48
C PRO A 733 6.94 -21.88 -5.94
N VAL A 734 7.88 -22.13 -6.85
CA VAL A 734 9.32 -22.26 -6.60
C VAL A 734 10.05 -21.25 -7.48
N VAL A 735 10.66 -20.24 -6.88
CA VAL A 735 11.34 -19.15 -7.60
C VAL A 735 12.83 -19.21 -7.35
N VAL A 736 13.63 -19.24 -8.41
CA VAL A 736 15.10 -19.21 -8.35
C VAL A 736 15.58 -17.94 -9.06
N TYR A 737 16.46 -17.18 -8.41
CA TYR A 737 16.95 -15.92 -8.97
C TYR A 737 18.34 -15.53 -8.45
N ASN A 738 18.98 -14.63 -9.19
CA ASN A 738 20.32 -14.15 -8.93
C ASN A 738 20.31 -12.98 -7.91
N VAL A 739 21.27 -12.97 -6.98
CA VAL A 739 21.61 -11.79 -6.15
C VAL A 739 23.09 -11.44 -6.29
N LEU A 740 23.40 -10.14 -6.35
CA LEU A 740 24.77 -9.69 -6.56
C LEU A 740 25.65 -9.94 -5.31
N PRO A 741 26.87 -10.52 -5.45
CA PRO A 741 27.74 -10.83 -4.32
C PRO A 741 28.09 -9.59 -3.49
N GLY A 742 27.86 -9.67 -2.17
CA GLY A 742 28.09 -8.55 -1.25
C GLY A 742 27.07 -7.42 -1.34
N TYR A 743 26.01 -7.54 -2.17
CA TYR A 743 24.92 -6.57 -2.23
C TYR A 743 23.98 -6.72 -1.03
N THR A 744 24.41 -6.22 0.12
CA THR A 744 23.53 -5.98 1.26
C THR A 744 22.70 -4.73 0.98
N PHE A 745 21.37 -4.88 0.87
CA PHE A 745 20.43 -3.76 0.60
C PHE A 745 20.56 -2.60 1.61
N PHE A 746 21.08 -2.87 2.81
CA PHE A 746 21.67 -1.87 3.69
C PHE A 746 23.07 -2.33 4.12
N PRO A 747 24.09 -1.45 4.12
CA PRO A 747 25.38 -1.80 4.71
C PRO A 747 25.20 -2.06 6.21
N PRO A 748 25.95 -3.01 6.81
CA PRO A 748 25.86 -3.26 8.24
C PRO A 748 26.30 -2.02 9.02
N GLN A 749 25.44 -1.50 9.89
CA GLN A 749 25.79 -0.43 10.84
C GLN A 749 26.65 -0.98 11.99
N THR A 750 27.81 -1.56 11.66
CA THR A 750 28.87 -1.82 12.62
C THR A 750 29.62 -0.53 12.92
N SER A 751 29.81 -0.22 14.20
CA SER A 751 30.41 1.02 14.69
C SER A 751 31.79 1.33 14.07
N LYS A 752 31.97 2.60 13.64
CA LYS A 752 33.23 3.40 13.48
C LYS A 752 33.36 4.07 12.10
N PHE A 753 32.89 5.32 11.98
CA PHE A 753 33.31 6.24 10.92
C PHE A 753 33.79 7.60 11.46
N GLN A 754 34.94 7.59 12.15
CA GLN A 754 35.76 8.79 12.25
C GLN A 754 36.55 9.01 10.95
N LYS A 755 36.01 9.82 10.03
CA LYS A 755 36.77 10.75 9.16
C LYS A 755 35.82 11.64 8.35
N LYS A 756 36.15 12.95 8.28
CA LYS A 756 35.39 13.96 7.53
C LYS A 756 35.55 13.77 6.01
N PRO A 757 34.46 13.68 5.23
CA PRO A 757 34.51 13.88 3.78
C PRO A 757 34.60 15.37 3.43
N THR A 758 35.26 15.69 2.32
CA THR A 758 35.27 17.02 1.70
C THR A 758 34.00 17.26 0.87
N THR A 759 33.43 18.46 0.96
CA THR A 759 32.26 18.86 0.15
C THR A 759 32.61 18.99 -1.33
N PHE A 760 31.81 18.34 -2.19
CA PHE A 760 31.76 18.59 -3.63
C PHE A 760 30.29 18.89 -3.98
N HIS A 761 30.03 19.96 -4.73
CA HIS A 761 28.66 20.40 -5.04
C HIS A 761 28.24 20.02 -6.46
N GLY A 762 27.04 19.44 -6.58
CA GLY A 762 26.25 19.37 -7.81
C GLY A 762 24.79 19.75 -7.47
N PRO A 763 24.04 20.42 -8.36
CA PRO A 763 22.75 21.00 -8.03
C PRO A 763 21.57 20.04 -8.24
N THR A 764 20.58 20.10 -7.35
CA THR A 764 19.22 19.58 -7.57
C THR A 764 18.19 20.65 -7.24
N THR A 765 17.05 20.61 -7.93
CA THR A 765 15.99 21.62 -7.91
C THR A 765 15.07 21.50 -6.69
N PRO A 766 14.57 22.62 -6.13
CA PRO A 766 13.59 22.60 -5.06
C PRO A 766 12.17 22.42 -5.59
N SER A 767 11.36 21.62 -4.89
CA SER A 767 9.90 21.65 -5.02
C SER A 767 9.34 22.91 -4.34
N MET A 768 8.26 23.48 -4.88
CA MET A 768 7.63 24.69 -4.34
C MET A 768 6.10 24.63 -4.32
N HIS A 769 5.56 24.47 -3.13
CA HIS A 769 4.37 25.20 -2.69
C HIS A 769 4.86 26.27 -1.69
N HIS A 770 4.21 27.42 -1.45
CA HIS A 770 2.77 27.66 -1.45
C HIS A 770 2.46 29.19 -1.37
N LYS A 771 1.16 29.55 -1.43
CA LYS A 771 0.52 30.77 -0.89
C LYS A 771 0.81 32.15 -1.54
N ASN A 772 -0.27 32.84 -1.93
CA ASN A 772 -0.85 33.87 -1.04
C ASN A 772 -2.33 34.19 -1.34
N ARG A 773 -3.03 34.81 -0.37
CA ARG A 773 -4.49 35.06 -0.37
C ARG A 773 -4.89 36.49 -0.81
N ILE A 774 -6.18 36.61 -1.11
CA ILE A 774 -7.00 37.78 -1.47
C ILE A 774 -6.80 39.05 -0.60
N LEU A 775 -6.72 40.20 -1.29
CA LEU A 775 -7.29 41.51 -0.93
C LEU A 775 -7.73 42.16 -2.27
N GLY A 776 -8.76 42.99 -2.40
CA GLY A 776 -9.79 43.50 -1.48
C GLY A 776 -10.75 44.42 -2.29
N ARG A 777 -11.94 44.77 -1.76
CA ARG A 777 -12.92 45.58 -2.51
C ARG A 777 -12.45 47.02 -2.79
N ASN A 778 -12.74 47.50 -4.00
CA ASN A 778 -13.47 48.74 -4.26
C ASN A 778 -14.34 48.54 -5.51
#